data_AF-A0A6N7PY92-F1
#
_entry.id   AF-A0A6N7PY92-F1
#
_cell.length_a   1.000
_cell.length_b   1.000
_cell.length_c   1.000
_cell.angle_alpha   90.00
_cell.angle_beta   90.00
_cell.angle_gamma   90.00
#
_symmetry.space_group_name_H-M   'P 1'
#
loop_
_entity.id
_entity.type
_entity.pdbx_description
1 polymer ?
#
loop_
_entity_poly.entity_id
_entity_poly.type
_entity_poly.pdbx_seq_one_letter_code
_entity_poly.pdbx_strand_id
1 'polypeptide(L)'
;MEIRSFCPFPAAAFVWEAGPGVHSLTILVKATFLLVHGAEATIAPAQDEPSGDVPWDNDPGASLRFATDFAPLKPRTDVLVVGHAFAPKGAAVTELSCRIEIGDFAKALELVGDRRYSPGPEGLSAGPPAAFTRMPLRYERAARGHGNPVGVDLAAPPARGAMAMPNVVSTTGQTPGLGPLAPGWPERRRLVTEEGHRWATAALGEEPGPAPEGFDFGFFQAAPPDQQIPLLRPGATLVLEHLHPTLPRLETRLPAARPQAFRIDPRTGRVSEIALRCDTVTIDADRGRITMVFRGLTDVPAKEPIAVGTLVVASHPQGKRVRPADIEKVVRQGGSLEDVAGAPELHPLEMRHDTRPIGQARTGGTMTGPAEPKAPALPFRPASSPPPAAPPRPSPALPFGSGTVHVGAPAAIVRPATPFERPSAPPPRPQAEEVPRMPRNVGLPFVPAEAAAPPSSPAPASAPPPASVPATDAPVPFSVMDAVKPALVALPTIPLEPEPAEPESGEPGLPGSALLLPLPLEKYASIAAEIAGPTVDVGVTLRRHGLDEEKWAHIEAESTAVIAGDAARGEGALLEAFDRIYVARLEALGRTVDVRGHARLSVAAAHGKLSQCLAELGLGRADVLPLRRAFSRRTAKDPALLAELRAATEAERAASPPPEGGLFRTPRRVKTNEPRGA
;
A
#
# COMPACT_ATOMS: atom_id res chain seq x y z
N MET A 1 3.70 -9.07 -25.61
CA MET A 1 3.66 -7.82 -24.84
C MET A 1 4.91 -7.82 -24.01
N GLU A 2 5.81 -6.94 -24.38
CA GLU A 2 7.12 -6.77 -23.74
C GLU A 2 7.10 -5.39 -23.10
N ILE A 3 7.60 -5.25 -21.86
CA ILE A 3 7.77 -3.96 -21.20
C ILE A 3 9.27 -3.69 -21.09
N ARG A 4 9.76 -2.62 -21.71
CA ARG A 4 11.13 -2.13 -21.59
C ARG A 4 11.13 -0.89 -20.70
N SER A 5 11.71 -0.99 -19.50
CA SER A 5 11.90 0.17 -18.64
C SER A 5 13.30 0.75 -18.81
N PHE A 6 13.36 2.06 -19.02
CA PHE A 6 14.57 2.89 -19.02
C PHE A 6 14.56 3.84 -17.81
N CYS A 7 13.92 3.43 -16.71
CA CYS A 7 13.87 4.16 -15.45
C CYS A 7 13.75 3.15 -14.29
N PRO A 8 14.02 3.54 -13.02
CA PRO A 8 14.01 2.60 -11.91
C PRO A 8 12.61 2.11 -11.51
N PHE A 9 11.54 2.72 -12.04
CA PHE A 9 10.16 2.49 -11.59
C PHE A 9 9.59 1.17 -12.15
N PRO A 10 9.12 0.24 -11.28
CA PRO A 10 8.37 -0.93 -11.70
C PRO A 10 7.12 -0.58 -12.52
N ALA A 11 6.82 -1.41 -13.50
CA ALA A 11 5.68 -1.23 -14.38
C ALA A 11 5.00 -2.57 -14.72
N ALA A 12 3.67 -2.53 -14.80
CA ALA A 12 2.87 -3.67 -15.24
C ALA A 12 1.85 -3.20 -16.27
N ALA A 13 1.35 -4.13 -17.08
CA ALA A 13 0.29 -3.85 -18.03
C ALA A 13 -0.61 -5.06 -18.21
N PHE A 14 -1.87 -4.82 -18.56
CA PHE A 14 -2.86 -5.86 -18.86
C PHE A 14 -3.90 -5.32 -19.85
N VAL A 15 -4.50 -6.24 -20.62
CA VAL A 15 -5.56 -5.91 -21.58
C VAL A 15 -6.88 -6.44 -21.05
N TRP A 16 -7.89 -5.59 -21.05
CA TRP A 16 -9.25 -5.88 -20.63
C TRP A 16 -10.24 -5.46 -21.72
N GLU A 17 -11.46 -5.98 -21.65
CA GLU A 17 -12.52 -5.69 -22.60
C GLU A 17 -13.45 -4.62 -22.02
N ALA A 18 -13.39 -3.41 -22.56
CA ALA A 18 -14.09 -2.23 -22.05
C ALA A 18 -15.55 -2.13 -22.53
N GLY A 19 -15.91 -2.99 -23.49
CA GLY A 19 -17.23 -3.23 -24.05
C GLY A 19 -17.09 -4.30 -25.14
N PRO A 20 -18.18 -4.92 -25.64
CA PRO A 20 -18.11 -6.07 -26.55
C PRO A 20 -17.19 -5.84 -27.77
N GLY A 21 -16.08 -6.60 -27.83
CA GLY A 21 -15.05 -6.49 -28.87
C GLY A 21 -14.14 -5.25 -28.79
N VAL A 22 -14.24 -4.44 -27.74
CA VAL A 22 -13.45 -3.21 -27.53
C VAL A 22 -12.36 -3.48 -26.48
N HIS A 23 -11.14 -3.75 -26.94
CA HIS A 23 -10.02 -4.05 -26.06
C HIS A 23 -9.24 -2.78 -25.68
N SER A 24 -9.04 -2.57 -24.37
CA SER A 24 -8.22 -1.48 -23.83
C SER A 24 -7.02 -2.05 -23.08
N LEU A 25 -5.85 -1.50 -23.37
CA LEU A 25 -4.63 -1.75 -22.60
C LEU A 25 -4.56 -0.74 -21.46
N THR A 26 -4.44 -1.24 -20.25
CA THR A 26 -4.01 -0.46 -19.09
C THR A 26 -2.53 -0.73 -18.83
N ILE A 27 -1.73 0.34 -18.74
CA ILE A 27 -0.37 0.31 -18.21
C ILE A 27 -0.33 1.10 -16.91
N LEU A 28 0.36 0.57 -15.91
CA LEU A 28 0.66 1.24 -14.66
C LEU A 28 2.17 1.31 -14.46
N VAL A 29 2.62 2.39 -13.83
CA VAL A 29 3.99 2.58 -13.35
C VAL A 29 3.94 3.02 -11.90
N LYS A 30 4.64 2.31 -11.02
CA LYS A 30 4.66 2.56 -9.57
C LYS A 30 6.01 3.15 -9.20
N ALA A 31 5.99 4.36 -8.63
CA ALA A 31 7.19 5.10 -8.27
C ALA A 31 7.20 5.37 -6.76
N THR A 32 8.26 4.91 -6.08
CA THR A 32 8.46 5.04 -4.63
C THR A 32 9.53 6.09 -4.35
N PHE A 33 9.24 6.99 -3.42
CA PHE A 33 10.12 8.09 -3.02
C PHE A 33 10.29 8.13 -1.50
N LEU A 34 11.45 8.57 -1.04
CA LEU A 34 11.71 8.91 0.36
C LEU A 34 11.24 10.34 0.62
N LEU A 35 10.56 10.56 1.73
CA LEU A 35 10.11 11.88 2.15
C LEU A 35 11.28 12.64 2.78
N VAL A 36 11.60 13.83 2.27
CA VAL A 36 12.72 14.65 2.76
C VAL A 36 12.20 16.01 3.24
N HIS A 37 12.30 16.25 4.54
CA HIS A 37 11.84 17.51 5.14
C HIS A 37 12.59 18.72 4.58
N GLY A 38 11.85 19.75 4.16
CA GLY A 38 12.39 20.99 3.60
C GLY A 38 12.92 20.88 2.16
N ALA A 39 12.80 19.72 1.51
CA ALA A 39 13.33 19.46 0.17
C ALA A 39 12.31 18.73 -0.73
N GLU A 40 12.71 18.47 -1.98
CA GLU A 40 11.97 17.57 -2.88
C GLU A 40 12.20 16.10 -2.45
N ALA A 41 11.14 15.29 -2.49
CA ALA A 41 11.22 13.87 -2.19
C ALA A 41 12.13 13.14 -3.21
N THR A 42 12.97 12.24 -2.74
CA THR A 42 14.00 11.59 -3.58
C THR A 42 13.59 10.18 -3.99
N ILE A 43 14.02 9.70 -5.17
CA ILE A 43 13.74 8.33 -5.61
C ILE A 43 14.27 7.35 -4.55
N ALA A 44 13.42 6.43 -4.09
CA ALA A 44 13.82 5.44 -3.10
C ALA A 44 14.81 4.41 -3.69
N PRO A 45 15.90 4.05 -2.99
CA PRO A 45 16.86 3.06 -3.48
C PRO A 45 16.24 1.69 -3.77
N ALA A 46 15.21 1.32 -3.01
CA ALA A 46 14.36 0.16 -3.26
C ALA A 46 12.94 0.63 -3.60
N GLN A 47 12.42 0.17 -4.74
CA GLN A 47 11.08 0.48 -5.22
C GLN A 47 10.07 -0.58 -4.76
N ASP A 48 8.84 -0.18 -4.45
CA ASP A 48 7.76 -1.12 -4.14
C ASP A 48 7.11 -1.62 -5.44
N GLU A 49 7.03 -2.95 -5.60
CA GLU A 49 6.40 -3.61 -6.76
C GLU A 49 4.87 -3.37 -6.82
N PRO A 50 4.24 -3.40 -8.01
CA PRO A 50 2.79 -3.37 -8.15
C PRO A 50 2.14 -4.57 -7.45
N SER A 51 1.14 -4.30 -6.61
CA SER A 51 0.55 -5.27 -5.69
C SER A 51 -0.96 -5.38 -5.85
N GLY A 52 -1.52 -6.55 -5.52
CA GLY A 52 -2.96 -6.72 -5.31
C GLY A 52 -3.43 -6.08 -4.00
N ASP A 53 -4.69 -6.36 -3.61
CA ASP A 53 -5.18 -6.00 -2.27
C ASP A 53 -4.39 -6.78 -1.20
N VAL A 54 -3.89 -6.08 -0.18
CA VAL A 54 -3.16 -6.65 0.96
C VAL A 54 -3.88 -6.25 2.24
N PRO A 55 -4.58 -7.17 2.94
CA PRO A 55 -5.20 -6.87 4.23
C PRO A 55 -4.17 -6.67 5.34
N TRP A 56 -4.56 -5.94 6.40
CA TRP A 56 -3.77 -5.89 7.63
C TRP A 56 -3.62 -7.29 8.23
N ASP A 57 -2.42 -7.56 8.77
CA ASP A 57 -2.05 -8.79 9.47
C ASP A 57 -2.30 -10.10 8.66
N ASN A 58 -2.49 -9.97 7.34
CA ASN A 58 -2.93 -11.01 6.40
C ASN A 58 -4.29 -11.67 6.76
N ASP A 59 -5.18 -10.93 7.44
CA ASP A 59 -6.54 -11.35 7.77
C ASP A 59 -7.55 -10.80 6.74
N PRO A 60 -8.22 -11.64 5.93
CA PRO A 60 -9.27 -11.20 5.01
C PRO A 60 -10.47 -10.50 5.67
N GLY A 61 -10.66 -10.67 6.98
CA GLY A 61 -11.67 -9.96 7.77
C GLY A 61 -11.26 -8.54 8.21
N ALA A 62 -9.99 -8.19 8.10
CA ALA A 62 -9.47 -6.87 8.45
C ALA A 62 -9.61 -5.86 7.30
N SER A 63 -9.38 -4.58 7.61
CA SER A 63 -9.24 -3.53 6.59
C SER A 63 -7.95 -3.70 5.77
N LEU A 64 -7.88 -3.00 4.64
CA LEU A 64 -6.72 -3.08 3.75
C LEU A 64 -5.53 -2.26 4.27
N ARG A 65 -4.34 -2.85 4.20
CA ARG A 65 -3.06 -2.14 4.28
C ARG A 65 -2.72 -1.52 2.93
N PHE A 66 -2.82 -2.29 1.85
CA PHE A 66 -2.64 -1.79 0.49
C PHE A 66 -3.84 -2.18 -0.36
N ALA A 67 -4.28 -1.28 -1.23
CA ALA A 67 -5.25 -1.58 -2.28
C ALA A 67 -4.54 -1.98 -3.57
N THR A 68 -5.26 -2.72 -4.41
CA THR A 68 -4.77 -3.22 -5.69
C THR A 68 -4.36 -2.09 -6.65
N ASP A 69 -3.17 -2.25 -7.21
CA ASP A 69 -2.67 -1.47 -8.34
C ASP A 69 -3.29 -1.95 -9.66
N PHE A 70 -3.93 -3.11 -9.72
CA PHE A 70 -4.43 -3.72 -10.96
C PHE A 70 -5.84 -3.24 -11.36
N ALA A 71 -6.27 -2.06 -10.88
CA ALA A 71 -7.48 -1.39 -11.34
C ALA A 71 -7.42 -1.07 -12.86
N PRO A 72 -8.41 -1.46 -13.69
CA PRO A 72 -8.46 -1.13 -15.11
C PRO A 72 -8.48 0.37 -15.39
N LEU A 73 -9.28 1.11 -14.62
CA LEU A 73 -9.41 2.57 -14.68
C LEU A 73 -9.76 3.10 -13.28
N LYS A 74 -9.16 4.23 -12.91
CA LYS A 74 -9.55 5.05 -11.76
C LYS A 74 -10.01 6.43 -12.25
N PRO A 75 -11.24 6.92 -11.98
CA PRO A 75 -11.67 8.24 -12.44
C PRO A 75 -10.95 9.41 -11.77
N ARG A 76 -10.48 9.27 -10.52
CA ARG A 76 -9.88 10.34 -9.69
C ARG A 76 -8.54 9.90 -9.09
N THR A 77 -7.85 10.79 -8.38
CA THR A 77 -6.65 10.43 -7.60
C THR A 77 -7.03 10.10 -6.16
N ASP A 78 -6.76 8.87 -5.74
CA ASP A 78 -6.84 8.42 -4.34
C ASP A 78 -5.68 9.01 -3.52
N VAL A 79 -5.97 9.58 -2.36
CA VAL A 79 -4.97 9.97 -1.34
C VAL A 79 -5.11 9.06 -0.12
N LEU A 80 -4.08 8.28 0.19
CA LEU A 80 -4.08 7.26 1.24
C LEU A 80 -2.91 7.47 2.22
N VAL A 81 -3.14 7.20 3.51
CA VAL A 81 -2.07 7.13 4.53
C VAL A 81 -2.20 5.84 5.31
N VAL A 82 -1.07 5.18 5.55
CA VAL A 82 -0.96 3.91 6.29
C VAL A 82 0.20 3.97 7.29
N GLY A 83 0.14 3.12 8.32
CA GLY A 83 1.08 3.13 9.44
C GLY A 83 0.47 3.80 10.68
N HIS A 84 1.27 4.59 11.39
CA HIS A 84 0.90 5.20 12.65
C HIS A 84 0.93 6.74 12.60
N ALA A 85 0.18 7.36 13.51
CA ALA A 85 0.50 8.69 14.00
C ALA A 85 1.42 8.59 15.22
N PHE A 86 2.29 9.58 15.40
CA PHE A 86 3.36 9.58 16.40
C PHE A 86 3.26 10.79 17.32
N ALA A 87 3.35 10.56 18.63
CA ALA A 87 3.31 11.61 19.62
C ALA A 87 4.61 12.47 19.54
N PRO A 88 4.50 13.80 19.68
CA PRO A 88 5.63 14.70 19.45
C PRO A 88 6.80 14.39 20.40
N LYS A 89 8.00 14.24 19.83
CA LYS A 89 9.25 13.91 20.55
C LYS A 89 9.20 12.59 21.35
N GLY A 90 8.27 11.69 21.02
CA GLY A 90 8.09 10.42 21.73
C GLY A 90 7.51 10.53 23.14
N ALA A 91 7.06 11.72 23.56
CA ALA A 91 6.38 11.90 24.84
C ALA A 91 4.99 11.25 24.79
N ALA A 92 4.65 10.43 25.78
CA ALA A 92 3.34 9.76 25.81
C ALA A 92 2.20 10.76 26.03
N VAL A 93 1.18 10.71 25.18
CA VAL A 93 -0.01 11.59 25.21
C VAL A 93 -1.28 10.74 25.30
N THR A 94 -2.36 11.31 25.85
CA THR A 94 -3.68 10.65 25.85
C THR A 94 -4.53 11.02 24.64
N GLU A 95 -4.22 12.13 23.99
CA GLU A 95 -4.93 12.68 22.83
C GLU A 95 -3.92 13.30 21.85
N LEU A 96 -4.17 13.20 20.54
CA LEU A 96 -3.29 13.70 19.48
C LEU A 96 -4.11 13.99 18.21
N SER A 97 -3.95 15.18 17.62
CA SER A 97 -4.46 15.46 16.26
C SER A 97 -3.36 15.14 15.24
N CYS A 98 -3.67 14.37 14.19
CA CYS A 98 -2.78 14.13 13.06
C CYS A 98 -3.38 14.65 11.76
N ARG A 99 -2.55 15.15 10.84
CA ARG A 99 -3.02 15.88 9.66
C ARG A 99 -2.17 15.62 8.42
N ILE A 100 -2.82 15.53 7.28
CA ILE A 100 -2.21 15.51 5.95
C ILE A 100 -2.73 16.68 5.11
N GLU A 101 -1.84 17.33 4.37
CA GLU A 101 -2.16 18.25 3.28
C GLU A 101 -1.41 17.80 2.01
N ILE A 102 -2.08 17.77 0.85
CA ILE A 102 -1.42 17.53 -0.44
C ILE A 102 -2.03 18.43 -1.53
N GLY A 103 -1.27 19.46 -1.93
CA GLY A 103 -1.79 20.53 -2.79
C GLY A 103 -3.02 21.20 -2.18
N ASP A 104 -4.17 21.12 -2.86
CA ASP A 104 -5.43 21.75 -2.45
C ASP A 104 -6.26 20.88 -1.46
N PHE A 105 -5.82 19.65 -1.13
CA PHE A 105 -6.50 18.75 -0.19
C PHE A 105 -5.90 18.84 1.21
N ALA A 106 -6.75 18.79 2.24
CA ALA A 106 -6.34 18.61 3.62
C ALA A 106 -7.34 17.72 4.38
N LYS A 107 -6.85 16.86 5.28
CA LYS A 107 -7.66 16.07 6.21
C LYS A 107 -6.95 15.90 7.54
N ALA A 108 -7.69 16.02 8.63
CA ALA A 108 -7.23 15.81 10.01
C ALA A 108 -8.04 14.70 10.68
N LEU A 109 -7.42 14.00 11.62
CA LEU A 109 -8.05 13.02 12.49
C LEU A 109 -7.67 13.32 13.94
N GLU A 110 -8.64 13.24 14.83
CA GLU A 110 -8.41 13.27 16.28
C GLU A 110 -8.22 11.85 16.78
N LEU A 111 -7.18 11.65 17.60
CA LEU A 111 -6.75 10.35 18.08
C LEU A 111 -6.80 10.33 19.61
N VAL A 112 -7.58 9.42 20.18
CA VAL A 112 -7.73 9.25 21.62
C VAL A 112 -7.15 7.91 22.05
N GLY A 113 -6.45 7.89 23.18
CA GLY A 113 -5.84 6.69 23.75
C GLY A 113 -6.85 5.57 24.06
N ASP A 114 -6.36 4.33 24.23
CA ASP A 114 -7.21 3.17 24.53
C ASP A 114 -8.10 3.45 25.76
N ARG A 115 -9.41 3.46 25.56
CA ARG A 115 -10.42 3.55 26.63
C ARG A 115 -11.10 2.21 26.75
N ARG A 116 -10.99 1.56 27.92
CA ARG A 116 -11.55 0.23 28.16
C ARG A 116 -12.60 0.29 29.26
N TYR A 117 -13.58 -0.63 29.21
CA TYR A 117 -14.60 -0.72 30.24
C TYR A 117 -14.01 -1.22 31.55
N SER A 118 -14.13 -0.40 32.60
CA SER A 118 -13.69 -0.69 33.97
C SER A 118 -14.88 -0.63 34.94
N PRO A 119 -14.84 -1.32 36.09
CA PRO A 119 -15.82 -1.12 37.15
C PRO A 119 -15.85 0.34 37.61
N GLY A 120 -17.05 0.92 37.63
CA GLY A 120 -17.36 2.24 38.17
C GLY A 120 -18.58 2.18 39.12
N PRO A 121 -19.09 3.34 39.57
CA PRO A 121 -20.16 3.39 40.58
C PRO A 121 -21.47 2.72 40.13
N GLU A 122 -21.80 2.79 38.84
CA GLU A 122 -23.03 2.25 38.24
C GLU A 122 -22.72 1.15 37.22
N GLY A 123 -21.89 0.17 37.61
CA GLY A 123 -21.53 -0.95 36.74
C GLY A 123 -20.28 -0.68 35.89
N LEU A 124 -20.26 -1.09 34.62
CA LEU A 124 -19.11 -0.88 33.74
C LEU A 124 -19.19 0.49 33.04
N SER A 125 -18.14 1.29 33.16
CA SER A 125 -18.01 2.60 32.53
C SER A 125 -16.72 2.71 31.72
N ALA A 126 -16.69 3.61 30.74
CA ALA A 126 -15.52 3.86 29.92
C ALA A 126 -14.42 4.57 30.72
N GLY A 127 -13.32 3.88 30.99
CA GLY A 127 -12.18 4.45 31.72
C GLY A 127 -11.52 5.65 31.03
N PRO A 128 -10.56 6.30 31.71
CA PRO A 128 -9.74 7.35 31.12
C PRO A 128 -8.92 6.82 29.93
N PRO A 129 -8.56 7.66 28.94
CA PRO A 129 -7.70 7.26 27.83
C PRO A 129 -6.30 6.88 28.32
N ALA A 130 -5.83 5.70 27.93
CA ALA A 130 -4.45 5.28 28.18
C ALA A 130 -3.46 6.10 27.34
N ALA A 131 -2.35 6.52 27.94
CA ALA A 131 -1.32 7.28 27.22
C ALA A 131 -0.61 6.40 26.16
N PHE A 132 -0.28 6.99 25.02
CA PHE A 132 0.37 6.33 23.88
C PHE A 132 1.48 7.22 23.29
N THR A 133 2.48 6.59 22.69
CA THR A 133 3.53 7.25 21.90
C THR A 133 3.34 7.10 20.39
N ARG A 134 2.56 6.09 19.96
CA ARG A 134 2.12 5.86 18.58
C ARG A 134 0.70 5.30 18.55
N MET A 135 -0.09 5.66 17.54
CA MET A 135 -1.46 5.21 17.33
C MET A 135 -1.62 4.64 15.91
N PRO A 136 -2.00 3.36 15.73
CA PRO A 136 -2.23 2.79 14.41
C PRO A 136 -3.42 3.43 13.71
N LEU A 137 -3.24 3.90 12.46
CA LEU A 137 -4.28 4.56 11.67
C LEU A 137 -5.12 3.55 10.87
N ARG A 138 -5.71 2.59 11.59
CA ARG A 138 -6.52 1.52 11.00
C ARG A 138 -8.01 1.66 11.31
N TYR A 139 -8.86 1.12 10.45
CA TYR A 139 -10.32 1.24 10.57
C TYR A 139 -10.93 0.45 11.74
N GLU A 140 -10.25 -0.59 12.23
CA GLU A 140 -10.66 -1.34 13.43
C GLU A 140 -10.61 -0.48 14.69
N ARG A 141 -9.82 0.61 14.68
CA ARG A 141 -9.72 1.60 15.75
C ARG A 141 -10.69 2.78 15.59
N ALA A 142 -11.46 2.82 14.50
CA ALA A 142 -12.52 3.80 14.28
C ALA A 142 -13.89 3.24 14.68
N ALA A 143 -14.93 4.08 14.75
CA ALA A 143 -16.28 3.62 15.03
C ALA A 143 -16.81 2.67 13.94
N ARG A 144 -17.49 1.60 14.34
CA ARG A 144 -18.30 0.77 13.43
C ARG A 144 -19.50 1.55 12.92
N GLY A 145 -19.87 1.33 11.66
CA GLY A 145 -21.07 1.92 11.08
C GLY A 145 -21.24 1.49 9.62
N HIS A 146 -22.23 2.08 8.93
CA HIS A 146 -22.54 1.73 7.53
C HIS A 146 -21.32 1.80 6.59
N GLY A 147 -20.41 2.77 6.80
CA GLY A 147 -19.18 2.89 6.00
C GLY A 147 -17.98 2.08 6.49
N ASN A 148 -18.02 1.53 7.71
CA ASN A 148 -16.91 0.82 8.35
C ASN A 148 -17.42 -0.45 9.08
N PRO A 149 -17.36 -1.64 8.46
CA PRO A 149 -17.85 -2.87 9.05
C PRO A 149 -16.92 -3.45 10.14
N VAL A 150 -15.63 -3.11 10.13
CA VAL A 150 -14.61 -3.72 11.01
C VAL A 150 -14.32 -2.92 12.28
N GLY A 151 -14.86 -1.71 12.40
CA GLY A 151 -14.63 -0.80 13.53
C GLY A 151 -15.15 -1.27 14.89
N VAL A 152 -14.86 -0.47 15.91
CA VAL A 152 -15.31 -0.62 17.30
C VAL A 152 -16.83 -0.54 17.36
N ASP A 153 -17.46 -1.61 17.85
CA ASP A 153 -18.92 -1.71 17.97
C ASP A 153 -19.42 -1.03 19.25
N LEU A 154 -19.91 0.21 19.10
CA LEU A 154 -20.46 1.00 20.21
C LEU A 154 -21.88 0.55 20.64
N ALA A 155 -22.53 -0.35 19.90
CA ALA A 155 -23.82 -0.92 20.27
C ALA A 155 -23.69 -2.25 21.03
N ALA A 156 -22.49 -2.84 21.06
CA ALA A 156 -22.22 -4.05 21.82
C ALA A 156 -22.36 -3.80 23.35
N PRO A 157 -22.94 -4.73 24.13
CA PRO A 157 -23.03 -4.59 25.58
C PRO A 157 -21.65 -4.40 26.24
N PRO A 158 -21.51 -3.47 27.21
CA PRO A 158 -20.26 -3.26 27.93
C PRO A 158 -19.68 -4.54 28.54
N ALA A 159 -18.45 -4.88 28.17
CA ALA A 159 -17.72 -6.04 28.69
C ALA A 159 -16.39 -5.61 29.30
N ARG A 160 -16.06 -6.11 30.50
CA ARG A 160 -14.88 -5.67 31.27
C ARG A 160 -13.59 -5.86 30.46
N GLY A 161 -12.81 -4.80 30.31
CA GLY A 161 -11.55 -4.80 29.53
C GLY A 161 -11.70 -4.69 28.01
N ALA A 162 -12.92 -4.81 27.48
CA ALA A 162 -13.20 -4.52 26.07
C ALA A 162 -13.01 -3.03 25.77
N MET A 163 -12.76 -2.71 24.49
CA MET A 163 -12.67 -1.34 24.03
C MET A 163 -14.03 -0.64 24.20
N ALA A 164 -14.04 0.51 24.86
CA ALA A 164 -15.24 1.26 25.17
C ALA A 164 -15.51 2.41 24.19
N MET A 165 -14.46 2.93 23.54
CA MET A 165 -14.55 4.04 22.57
C MET A 165 -13.60 3.78 21.39
N PRO A 166 -13.91 4.25 20.17
CA PRO A 166 -12.93 4.32 19.10
C PRO A 166 -11.78 5.25 19.47
N ASN A 167 -10.59 4.97 18.93
CA ASN A 167 -9.43 5.83 19.02
C ASN A 167 -9.40 6.86 17.89
N VAL A 168 -9.74 6.43 16.67
CA VAL A 168 -9.67 7.26 15.46
C VAL A 168 -11.01 7.93 15.22
N VAL A 169 -11.01 9.26 15.25
CA VAL A 169 -12.20 10.11 15.10
C VAL A 169 -11.94 11.14 14.01
N SER A 170 -12.96 11.45 13.22
CA SER A 170 -12.95 12.49 12.18
C SER A 170 -14.00 13.56 12.46
N THR A 171 -13.92 14.67 11.71
CA THR A 171 -15.01 15.66 11.66
C THR A 171 -16.28 15.00 11.14
N THR A 172 -17.45 15.41 11.66
CA THR A 172 -18.76 14.90 11.21
C THR A 172 -18.90 14.96 9.70
N GLY A 173 -19.24 13.83 9.07
CA GLY A 173 -19.39 13.70 7.62
C GLY A 173 -18.12 13.26 6.86
N GLN A 174 -16.95 13.23 7.51
CA GLN A 174 -15.72 12.63 6.97
C GLN A 174 -15.55 11.19 7.47
N THR A 175 -14.92 10.34 6.66
CA THR A 175 -14.61 8.96 7.06
C THR A 175 -13.51 8.95 8.14
N PRO A 176 -13.70 8.27 9.29
CA PRO A 176 -12.72 8.22 10.39
C PRO A 176 -11.56 7.26 10.07
N GLY A 177 -10.70 7.67 9.15
CA GLY A 177 -9.54 6.91 8.69
C GLY A 177 -8.87 7.60 7.51
N LEU A 178 -7.69 7.08 7.12
CA LEU A 178 -6.94 7.53 5.94
C LEU A 178 -6.53 6.38 5.02
N GLY A 179 -6.69 5.12 5.43
CA GLY A 179 -6.30 3.94 4.67
C GLY A 179 -7.31 3.54 3.57
N PRO A 180 -6.99 2.53 2.76
CA PRO A 180 -7.87 2.05 1.70
C PRO A 180 -9.13 1.31 2.19
N LEU A 181 -10.26 1.54 1.53
CA LEU A 181 -11.52 0.80 1.69
C LEU A 181 -11.51 -0.48 0.86
N ALA A 182 -11.91 -1.62 1.44
CA ALA A 182 -11.93 -2.89 0.71
C ALA A 182 -13.07 -2.95 -0.35
N PRO A 183 -12.93 -3.71 -1.46
CA PRO A 183 -13.92 -3.72 -2.53
C PRO A 183 -15.33 -4.15 -2.11
N GLY A 184 -15.44 -5.02 -1.10
CA GLY A 184 -16.73 -5.48 -0.55
C GLY A 184 -17.39 -4.51 0.45
N TRP A 185 -16.74 -3.42 0.85
CA TRP A 185 -17.30 -2.49 1.83
C TRP A 185 -18.45 -1.66 1.22
N PRO A 186 -19.48 -1.27 2.00
CA PRO A 186 -20.71 -0.67 1.45
C PRO A 186 -20.48 0.57 0.59
N GLU A 187 -19.48 1.40 0.93
CA GLU A 187 -19.07 2.58 0.15
C GLU A 187 -18.70 2.27 -1.31
N ARG A 188 -17.97 1.19 -1.55
CA ARG A 188 -17.55 0.73 -2.88
C ARG A 188 -18.59 -0.22 -3.49
N ARG A 189 -19.08 -1.18 -2.71
CA ARG A 189 -20.04 -2.21 -3.14
C ARG A 189 -21.33 -1.61 -3.68
N ARG A 190 -21.81 -0.47 -3.16
CA ARG A 190 -23.05 0.20 -3.63
C ARG A 190 -22.98 0.79 -5.05
N LEU A 191 -21.78 0.99 -5.60
CA LEU A 191 -21.59 1.60 -6.93
C LEU A 191 -21.86 0.63 -8.08
N VAL A 192 -21.95 -0.68 -7.79
CA VAL A 192 -22.02 -1.74 -8.81
C VAL A 192 -23.14 -2.74 -8.54
N THR A 193 -23.67 -3.33 -9.60
CA THR A 193 -24.56 -4.50 -9.50
C THR A 193 -23.78 -5.73 -9.03
N GLU A 194 -24.47 -6.83 -8.70
CA GLU A 194 -23.81 -8.12 -8.40
C GLU A 194 -23.03 -8.69 -9.61
N GLU A 195 -23.47 -8.37 -10.83
CA GLU A 195 -22.73 -8.68 -12.05
C GLU A 195 -21.47 -7.82 -12.19
N GLY A 196 -21.59 -6.51 -11.98
CA GLY A 196 -20.45 -5.60 -11.96
C GLY A 196 -19.41 -5.98 -10.90
N HIS A 197 -19.84 -6.35 -9.70
CA HIS A 197 -18.93 -6.78 -8.63
C HIS A 197 -18.16 -8.06 -8.98
N ARG A 198 -18.84 -9.06 -9.55
CA ARG A 198 -18.19 -10.29 -10.05
C ARG A 198 -17.22 -10.00 -11.19
N TRP A 199 -17.62 -9.18 -12.17
CA TRP A 199 -16.73 -8.72 -13.26
C TRP A 199 -15.48 -8.03 -12.72
N ALA A 200 -15.64 -7.09 -11.79
CA ALA A 200 -14.53 -6.32 -11.23
C ALA A 200 -13.60 -7.15 -10.35
N THR A 201 -14.10 -8.22 -9.72
CA THR A 201 -13.29 -9.18 -8.97
C THR A 201 -12.48 -10.07 -9.92
N ALA A 202 -13.11 -10.59 -10.97
CA ALA A 202 -12.43 -11.36 -12.00
C ALA A 202 -11.39 -10.52 -12.77
N ALA A 203 -11.62 -9.22 -12.97
CA ALA A 203 -10.67 -8.30 -13.62
C ALA A 203 -9.30 -8.17 -12.90
N LEU A 204 -9.19 -8.65 -11.66
CA LEU A 204 -7.96 -8.59 -10.85
C LEU A 204 -7.10 -9.86 -10.93
N GLY A 205 -7.43 -10.83 -11.79
CA GLY A 205 -6.60 -12.04 -11.97
C GLY A 205 -7.11 -13.10 -12.97
N GLU A 206 -8.33 -12.97 -13.48
CA GLU A 206 -8.94 -13.85 -14.48
C GLU A 206 -9.22 -13.09 -15.78
N GLU A 207 -9.87 -13.76 -16.74
CA GLU A 207 -10.40 -13.13 -17.95
C GLU A 207 -11.91 -12.90 -17.81
N PRO A 208 -12.38 -11.80 -17.16
CA PRO A 208 -13.76 -11.40 -17.35
C PRO A 208 -13.96 -11.01 -18.81
N GLY A 209 -15.18 -11.23 -19.30
CA GLY A 209 -15.61 -10.69 -20.60
C GLY A 209 -15.76 -9.16 -20.57
N PRO A 210 -16.56 -8.58 -21.48
CA PRO A 210 -16.76 -7.13 -21.54
C PRO A 210 -17.26 -6.57 -20.20
N ALA A 211 -16.79 -5.36 -19.87
CA ALA A 211 -17.34 -4.57 -18.77
C ALA A 211 -18.87 -4.43 -18.93
N PRO A 212 -19.67 -4.70 -17.88
CA PRO A 212 -21.12 -4.53 -17.94
C PRO A 212 -21.51 -3.10 -18.31
N GLU A 213 -22.61 -2.97 -19.05
CA GLU A 213 -23.14 -1.65 -19.43
C GLU A 213 -23.47 -0.83 -18.18
N GLY A 214 -23.02 0.43 -18.15
CA GLY A 214 -23.22 1.33 -17.01
C GLY A 214 -22.34 1.04 -15.78
N PHE A 215 -21.29 0.21 -15.88
CA PHE A 215 -20.37 -0.04 -14.78
C PHE A 215 -19.70 1.24 -14.25
N ASP A 216 -19.87 1.55 -12.97
CA ASP A 216 -19.23 2.69 -12.32
C ASP A 216 -17.79 2.37 -11.92
N PHE A 217 -16.83 2.88 -12.69
CA PHE A 217 -15.39 2.78 -12.41
C PHE A 217 -14.95 3.49 -11.12
N GLY A 218 -15.82 4.30 -10.49
CA GLY A 218 -15.67 4.74 -9.11
C GLY A 218 -15.48 3.57 -8.12
N PHE A 219 -15.98 2.37 -8.45
CA PHE A 219 -15.71 1.14 -7.69
C PHE A 219 -14.22 0.86 -7.45
N PHE A 220 -13.34 1.26 -8.36
CA PHE A 220 -11.89 1.05 -8.23
C PHE A 220 -11.17 2.12 -7.39
N GLN A 221 -11.84 3.21 -7.02
CA GLN A 221 -11.29 4.14 -6.03
C GLN A 221 -11.20 3.44 -4.67
N ALA A 222 -10.00 3.39 -4.12
CA ALA A 222 -9.74 2.78 -2.82
C ALA A 222 -9.80 3.81 -1.69
N ALA A 223 -9.60 5.09 -1.98
CA ALA A 223 -9.72 6.13 -0.96
C ALA A 223 -11.21 6.40 -0.65
N PRO A 224 -11.55 6.71 0.61
CA PRO A 224 -12.84 7.30 0.97
C PRO A 224 -13.21 8.51 0.07
N PRO A 225 -14.50 8.79 -0.19
CA PRO A 225 -14.90 9.86 -1.11
C PRO A 225 -14.36 11.25 -0.76
N ASP A 226 -14.16 11.55 0.53
CA ASP A 226 -13.55 12.79 1.02
C ASP A 226 -12.04 12.88 0.75
N GLN A 227 -11.40 11.78 0.33
CA GLN A 227 -9.98 11.64 -0.01
C GLN A 227 -9.71 11.45 -1.51
N GLN A 228 -10.71 11.65 -2.38
CA GLN A 228 -10.60 11.48 -3.84
C GLN A 228 -10.48 12.83 -4.57
N ILE A 229 -9.25 13.28 -4.82
CA ILE A 229 -8.99 14.56 -5.50
C ILE A 229 -9.12 14.41 -7.03
N PRO A 230 -9.55 15.46 -7.78
CA PRO A 230 -9.74 15.34 -9.23
C PRO A 230 -8.45 15.01 -10.02
N LEU A 231 -7.31 15.59 -9.61
CA LEU A 231 -6.00 15.42 -10.24
C LEU A 231 -4.89 15.89 -9.29
N LEU A 232 -3.86 15.07 -9.08
CA LEU A 232 -2.62 15.53 -8.43
C LEU A 232 -1.73 16.32 -9.42
N ARG A 233 -1.49 17.60 -9.11
CA ARG A 233 -0.56 18.46 -9.88
C ARG A 233 0.90 18.01 -9.70
N PRO A 234 1.77 18.15 -10.72
CA PRO A 234 3.22 17.96 -10.55
C PRO A 234 3.78 18.98 -9.55
N GLY A 235 4.83 18.62 -8.79
CA GLY A 235 5.45 19.56 -7.85
C GLY A 235 4.60 19.96 -6.64
N ALA A 236 3.50 19.24 -6.36
CA ALA A 236 2.62 19.52 -5.22
C ALA A 236 3.38 19.44 -3.89
N THR A 237 3.07 20.34 -2.96
CA THR A 237 3.58 20.27 -1.58
C THR A 237 2.78 19.24 -0.79
N LEU A 238 3.48 18.45 0.02
CA LEU A 238 2.94 17.51 0.98
C LEU A 238 3.34 17.97 2.40
N VAL A 239 2.35 18.13 3.27
CA VAL A 239 2.54 18.40 4.71
C VAL A 239 1.95 17.24 5.50
N LEU A 240 2.70 16.79 6.51
CA LEU A 240 2.37 15.66 7.38
C LEU A 240 2.62 16.09 8.84
N GLU A 241 1.56 16.29 9.61
CA GLU A 241 1.64 16.68 11.03
C GLU A 241 1.32 15.44 11.90
N HIS A 242 2.25 15.09 12.78
CA HIS A 242 2.26 13.87 13.62
C HIS A 242 2.19 12.54 12.84
N LEU A 243 2.61 12.53 11.57
CA LEU A 243 2.67 11.35 10.69
C LEU A 243 4.12 10.98 10.30
N HIS A 244 5.07 11.20 11.21
CA HIS A 244 6.47 10.82 11.05
C HIS A 244 7.07 10.48 12.43
N PRO A 245 7.89 9.43 12.58
CA PRO A 245 8.34 8.94 13.89
C PRO A 245 9.16 9.96 14.70
N THR A 246 9.93 10.83 14.04
CA THR A 246 10.83 11.79 14.71
C THR A 246 10.48 13.26 14.49
N LEU A 247 9.59 13.58 13.54
CA LEU A 247 9.29 14.96 13.15
C LEU A 247 7.81 15.25 13.47
N PRO A 248 7.51 16.25 14.32
CA PRO A 248 6.11 16.61 14.61
C PRO A 248 5.42 17.20 13.37
N ARG A 249 6.18 17.77 12.42
CA ARG A 249 5.74 18.19 11.10
C ARG A 249 6.80 17.89 10.06
N LEU A 250 6.44 17.10 9.05
CA LEU A 250 7.21 16.92 7.82
C LEU A 250 6.57 17.76 6.71
N GLU A 251 7.39 18.49 5.96
CA GLU A 251 6.96 19.27 4.80
C GLU A 251 7.93 19.00 3.65
N THR A 252 7.43 18.61 2.48
CA THR A 252 8.25 18.20 1.33
C THR A 252 7.53 18.53 0.02
N ARG A 253 8.29 18.65 -1.07
CA ARG A 253 7.73 18.78 -2.43
C ARG A 253 7.75 17.42 -3.12
N LEU A 254 6.63 17.03 -3.74
CA LEU A 254 6.59 15.86 -4.60
C LEU A 254 7.32 16.12 -5.92
N PRO A 255 7.95 15.11 -6.54
CA PRO A 255 8.79 15.34 -7.70
C PRO A 255 8.04 15.96 -8.89
N ALA A 256 8.74 16.84 -9.60
CA ALA A 256 8.28 17.32 -10.90
C ALA A 256 8.43 16.24 -11.98
N ALA A 257 9.45 15.39 -11.85
CA ALA A 257 9.68 14.25 -12.73
C ALA A 257 8.57 13.20 -12.61
N ARG A 258 8.12 12.67 -13.76
CA ARG A 258 7.07 11.67 -13.86
C ARG A 258 7.51 10.57 -14.83
N PRO A 259 7.08 9.32 -14.63
CA PRO A 259 7.17 8.33 -15.69
C PRO A 259 6.31 8.76 -16.88
N GLN A 260 6.79 8.46 -18.07
CA GLN A 260 6.06 8.48 -19.33
C GLN A 260 6.04 7.07 -19.90
N ALA A 261 4.92 6.68 -20.51
CA ALA A 261 4.79 5.42 -21.22
C ALA A 261 4.61 5.66 -22.71
N PHE A 262 5.12 4.75 -23.51
CA PHE A 262 4.98 4.74 -24.96
C PHE A 262 4.63 3.32 -25.43
N ARG A 263 3.88 3.24 -26.52
CA ARG A 263 3.61 1.99 -27.24
C ARG A 263 4.29 2.03 -28.59
N ILE A 264 5.02 0.96 -28.91
CA ILE A 264 5.55 0.72 -30.25
C ILE A 264 4.57 -0.21 -30.96
N ASP A 265 3.91 0.30 -31.99
CA ASP A 265 2.97 -0.50 -32.77
C ASP A 265 3.71 -1.64 -33.50
N PRO A 266 3.27 -2.90 -33.36
CA PRO A 266 4.00 -4.08 -33.84
C PRO A 266 4.01 -4.22 -35.37
N ARG A 267 3.10 -3.54 -36.10
CA ARG A 267 2.99 -3.63 -37.56
C ARG A 267 3.70 -2.49 -38.28
N THR A 268 3.67 -1.30 -37.68
CA THR A 268 4.18 -0.06 -38.29
C THR A 268 5.48 0.43 -37.67
N GLY A 269 5.87 -0.09 -36.51
CA GLY A 269 7.01 0.41 -35.73
C GLY A 269 6.81 1.81 -35.14
N ARG A 270 5.63 2.42 -35.34
CA ARG A 270 5.33 3.79 -34.89
C ARG A 270 5.27 3.85 -33.37
N VAL A 271 5.94 4.84 -32.79
CA VAL A 271 5.86 5.12 -31.35
C VAL A 271 4.73 6.12 -31.07
N SER A 272 3.88 5.81 -30.09
CA SER A 272 2.83 6.69 -29.58
C SER A 272 2.94 6.84 -28.05
N GLU A 273 2.76 8.06 -27.54
CA GLU A 273 2.76 8.35 -26.10
C GLU A 273 1.43 7.88 -25.47
N ILE A 274 1.51 7.10 -24.39
CA ILE A 274 0.37 6.79 -23.52
C ILE A 274 0.43 7.80 -22.36
N ALA A 275 -0.56 8.69 -22.30
CA ALA A 275 -0.69 9.64 -21.20
C ALA A 275 -0.91 8.92 -19.86
N LEU A 276 0.04 9.06 -18.92
CA LEU A 276 0.04 8.45 -17.58
C LEU A 276 -0.39 9.43 -16.48
N ARG A 277 -1.62 9.33 -15.94
CA ARG A 277 -2.05 10.17 -14.80
C ARG A 277 -1.70 9.51 -13.46
N CYS A 278 -1.16 10.29 -12.52
CA CYS A 278 -1.09 9.85 -11.12
C CYS A 278 -2.50 9.75 -10.53
N ASP A 279 -2.91 8.55 -10.12
CA ASP A 279 -4.27 8.29 -9.63
C ASP A 279 -4.34 7.55 -8.28
N THR A 280 -3.18 7.18 -7.72
CA THR A 280 -3.09 6.66 -6.36
C THR A 280 -1.82 7.21 -5.73
N VAL A 281 -1.96 7.80 -4.54
CA VAL A 281 -0.86 8.28 -3.70
C VAL A 281 -1.00 7.62 -2.34
N THR A 282 -0.01 6.85 -1.93
CA THR A 282 0.02 6.17 -0.63
C THR A 282 1.22 6.64 0.16
N ILE A 283 0.98 7.23 1.33
CA ILE A 283 2.00 7.60 2.30
C ILE A 283 2.12 6.46 3.30
N ASP A 284 3.30 5.85 3.41
CA ASP A 284 3.66 4.93 4.50
C ASP A 284 4.41 5.73 5.57
N ALA A 285 3.68 6.11 6.62
CA ALA A 285 4.16 6.97 7.70
C ALA A 285 5.24 6.30 8.54
N ASP A 286 5.22 4.97 8.63
CA ASP A 286 6.19 4.18 9.40
C ASP A 286 7.52 4.08 8.64
N ARG A 287 7.49 3.89 7.32
CA ARG A 287 8.69 3.83 6.46
C ARG A 287 9.22 5.20 6.03
N GLY A 288 8.47 6.28 6.24
CA GLY A 288 8.82 7.62 5.75
C GLY A 288 8.80 7.72 4.21
N ARG A 289 7.87 7.01 3.56
CA ARG A 289 7.83 6.88 2.08
C ARG A 289 6.52 7.34 1.50
N ILE A 290 6.57 7.75 0.23
CA ILE A 290 5.40 7.95 -0.61
C ILE A 290 5.52 7.11 -1.88
N THR A 291 4.46 6.40 -2.21
CA THR A 291 4.35 5.59 -3.41
C THR A 291 3.24 6.15 -4.28
N MET A 292 3.57 6.42 -5.54
CA MET A 292 2.71 7.06 -6.53
C MET A 292 2.47 6.11 -7.70
N VAL A 293 1.21 5.84 -8.00
CA VAL A 293 0.80 5.00 -9.14
C VAL A 293 0.35 5.90 -10.28
N PHE A 294 0.98 5.73 -11.43
CA PHE A 294 0.70 6.43 -12.68
C PHE A 294 0.06 5.46 -13.67
N ARG A 295 -1.20 5.69 -14.04
CA ARG A 295 -1.96 4.81 -14.94
C ARG A 295 -2.24 5.49 -16.27
N GLY A 296 -2.09 4.75 -17.36
CA GLY A 296 -2.45 5.18 -18.69
C GLY A 296 -3.24 4.12 -19.42
N LEU A 297 -4.11 4.57 -20.33
CA LEU A 297 -4.97 3.72 -21.13
C LEU A 297 -4.73 3.98 -22.62
N THR A 298 -4.82 2.94 -23.44
CA THR A 298 -4.83 3.06 -24.91
C THR A 298 -5.59 1.88 -25.53
N ASP A 299 -6.32 2.13 -26.60
CA ASP A 299 -7.06 1.09 -27.30
C ASP A 299 -6.09 0.19 -28.07
N VAL A 300 -6.35 -1.11 -28.03
CA VAL A 300 -5.57 -2.14 -28.74
C VAL A 300 -6.49 -2.92 -29.67
N PRO A 301 -6.02 -3.36 -30.85
CA PRO A 301 -6.91 -3.97 -31.84
C PRO A 301 -7.39 -5.37 -31.45
N ALA A 302 -6.68 -6.04 -30.54
CA ALA A 302 -7.02 -7.35 -30.00
C ALA A 302 -6.26 -7.60 -28.68
N LYS A 303 -6.64 -8.66 -27.94
CA LYS A 303 -6.09 -9.00 -26.62
C LYS A 303 -4.70 -9.64 -26.69
N GLU A 304 -4.35 -10.29 -27.80
CA GLU A 304 -3.16 -11.11 -27.89
C GLU A 304 -1.90 -10.29 -27.60
N PRO A 305 -0.90 -10.85 -26.90
CA PRO A 305 0.33 -10.12 -26.57
C PRO A 305 1.09 -9.57 -27.79
N ILE A 306 0.85 -10.12 -29.00
CA ILE A 306 1.38 -9.62 -30.28
C ILE A 306 0.65 -8.35 -30.74
N ALA A 307 -0.66 -8.23 -30.54
CA ALA A 307 -1.46 -7.08 -30.95
C ALA A 307 -1.14 -5.80 -30.15
N VAL A 308 -0.71 -5.97 -28.89
CA VAL A 308 -0.25 -4.88 -28.03
C VAL A 308 1.07 -4.28 -28.53
N GLY A 309 2.04 -5.13 -28.90
CA GLY A 309 3.40 -4.71 -29.25
C GLY A 309 4.33 -4.57 -28.04
N THR A 310 5.28 -3.64 -28.15
CA THR A 310 6.26 -3.32 -27.08
C THR A 310 5.82 -2.05 -26.35
N LEU A 311 5.87 -2.08 -25.03
CA LEU A 311 5.62 -0.93 -24.16
C LEU A 311 6.97 -0.43 -23.66
N VAL A 312 7.19 0.88 -23.68
CA VAL A 312 8.40 1.52 -23.19
C VAL A 312 8.03 2.45 -22.06
N VAL A 313 8.69 2.30 -20.92
CA VAL A 313 8.57 3.19 -19.76
C VAL A 313 9.86 3.96 -19.59
N ALA A 314 9.74 5.28 -19.47
CA ALA A 314 10.87 6.20 -19.41
C ALA A 314 10.61 7.29 -18.37
N SER A 315 11.66 7.85 -17.78
CA SER A 315 11.57 9.07 -16.97
C SER A 315 12.88 9.83 -17.11
N HIS A 316 12.83 11.13 -17.38
CA HIS A 316 14.03 11.96 -17.43
C HIS A 316 14.40 12.42 -16.01
N PRO A 317 15.66 12.29 -15.54
CA PRO A 317 16.04 12.65 -14.17
C PRO A 317 15.68 14.08 -13.75
N GLN A 318 15.85 15.04 -14.66
CA GLN A 318 15.49 16.46 -14.46
C GLN A 318 14.01 16.79 -14.76
N GLY A 319 13.12 15.79 -14.90
CA GLY A 319 11.70 15.98 -15.19
C GLY A 319 11.37 16.57 -16.57
N LYS A 320 12.30 16.55 -17.53
CA LYS A 320 12.05 16.98 -18.91
C LYS A 320 11.16 15.96 -19.64
N ARG A 321 10.39 16.43 -20.62
CA ARG A 321 9.54 15.57 -21.45
C ARG A 321 10.39 14.77 -22.44
N VAL A 322 10.34 13.44 -22.33
CA VAL A 322 10.80 12.50 -23.35
C VAL A 322 9.78 12.48 -24.48
N ARG A 323 10.22 12.52 -25.75
CA ARG A 323 9.33 12.52 -26.93
C ARG A 323 9.36 11.16 -27.64
N PRO A 324 8.32 10.80 -28.42
CA PRO A 324 8.29 9.56 -29.18
C PRO A 324 9.52 9.35 -30.09
N ALA A 325 10.01 10.41 -30.74
CA ALA A 325 11.22 10.35 -31.58
C ALA A 325 12.50 10.07 -30.77
N ASP A 326 12.55 10.49 -29.51
CA ASP A 326 13.67 10.21 -28.60
C ASP A 326 13.69 8.71 -28.26
N ILE A 327 12.51 8.10 -28.04
CA ILE A 327 12.32 6.65 -27.87
C ILE A 327 12.67 5.88 -29.15
N GLU A 328 12.22 6.33 -30.33
CA GLU A 328 12.58 5.70 -31.62
C GLU A 328 14.10 5.64 -31.82
N LYS A 329 14.81 6.72 -31.44
CA LYS A 329 16.27 6.77 -31.46
C LYS A 329 16.88 5.77 -30.48
N VAL A 330 16.47 5.80 -29.21
CA VAL A 330 16.98 4.90 -28.15
C VAL A 330 16.77 3.43 -28.52
N VAL A 331 15.57 3.05 -28.95
CA VAL A 331 15.23 1.66 -29.29
C VAL A 331 15.95 1.17 -30.55
N ARG A 332 16.24 2.06 -31.51
CA ARG A 332 16.95 1.71 -32.76
C ARG A 332 18.48 1.71 -32.60
N GLN A 333 19.04 2.55 -31.74
CA GLN A 333 20.47 2.80 -31.62
C GLN A 333 21.12 2.24 -30.34
N GLY A 334 20.33 1.79 -29.36
CA GLY A 334 20.84 1.21 -28.10
C GLY A 334 21.46 2.22 -27.13
N GLY A 335 21.00 3.47 -27.13
CA GLY A 335 21.57 4.58 -26.32
C GLY A 335 20.86 4.83 -24.99
N SER A 336 21.38 5.78 -24.21
CA SER A 336 20.77 6.27 -22.95
C SER A 336 19.70 7.34 -23.23
N LEU A 337 18.73 7.49 -22.32
CA LEU A 337 17.78 8.62 -22.32
C LEU A 337 18.43 9.96 -21.98
N GLU A 338 19.59 9.95 -21.32
CA GLU A 338 20.30 11.16 -20.89
C GLU A 338 20.76 12.04 -22.07
N ASP A 339 21.00 11.43 -23.23
CA ASP A 339 21.45 12.11 -24.45
C ASP A 339 20.32 12.84 -25.22
N VAL A 340 19.06 12.75 -24.76
CA VAL A 340 17.90 13.10 -25.60
C VAL A 340 16.75 13.80 -24.84
N ALA A 341 16.85 15.13 -24.67
CA ALA A 341 15.74 15.95 -24.17
C ALA A 341 15.67 17.34 -24.81
N GLY A 342 14.46 17.72 -25.27
CA GLY A 342 14.16 19.03 -25.87
C GLY A 342 13.38 19.98 -24.96
N ALA A 343 13.21 21.22 -25.43
CA ALA A 343 12.52 22.32 -24.74
C ALA A 343 11.01 22.05 -24.47
N PRO A 344 10.37 22.77 -23.52
CA PRO A 344 9.07 22.38 -22.99
C PRO A 344 7.89 22.75 -23.89
N GLU A 345 7.13 21.73 -24.30
CA GLU A 345 5.73 21.85 -24.72
C GLU A 345 4.81 21.37 -23.58
N LEU A 346 3.57 21.88 -23.52
CA LEU A 346 2.59 21.53 -22.50
C LEU A 346 2.32 20.01 -22.45
N HIS A 347 2.20 19.48 -21.24
CA HIS A 347 2.18 18.05 -20.97
C HIS A 347 0.76 17.46 -21.20
N PRO A 348 0.61 16.30 -21.89
CA PRO A 348 -0.69 15.65 -22.10
C PRO A 348 -1.53 15.29 -20.85
N LEU A 349 -1.05 15.53 -19.63
CA LEU A 349 -1.71 15.17 -18.36
C LEU A 349 -2.70 16.23 -17.85
N GLU A 350 -2.91 17.30 -18.61
CA GLU A 350 -4.03 18.23 -18.41
C GLU A 350 -5.37 17.64 -18.93
N MET A 351 -5.32 16.54 -19.71
CA MET A 351 -6.52 15.79 -20.11
C MET A 351 -7.01 14.87 -18.99
N ARG A 352 -8.28 14.99 -18.63
CA ARG A 352 -8.94 14.10 -17.65
C ARG A 352 -9.42 12.81 -18.32
N HIS A 353 -9.17 11.66 -17.70
CA HIS A 353 -9.54 10.34 -18.26
C HIS A 353 -11.04 10.04 -18.27
N ASP A 354 -11.87 10.81 -17.54
CA ASP A 354 -13.34 10.77 -17.62
C ASP A 354 -13.88 11.23 -19.00
N THR A 355 -13.08 11.97 -19.79
CA THR A 355 -13.48 12.50 -21.10
C THR A 355 -13.15 11.61 -22.31
N ARG A 356 -12.66 10.38 -22.12
CA ARG A 356 -12.51 9.43 -23.24
C ARG A 356 -13.80 8.60 -23.42
N PRO A 357 -14.58 8.78 -24.49
CA PRO A 357 -15.65 7.86 -24.82
C PRO A 357 -15.03 6.49 -25.15
N ILE A 358 -15.31 5.51 -24.30
CA ILE A 358 -14.98 4.11 -24.55
C ILE A 358 -15.84 3.62 -25.70
N GLY A 359 -15.21 3.27 -26.83
CA GLY A 359 -15.87 2.60 -27.96
C GLY A 359 -16.82 3.46 -28.79
N GLN A 360 -16.28 4.15 -29.81
CA GLN A 360 -16.99 4.28 -31.08
C GLN A 360 -16.12 3.69 -32.20
N ALA A 361 -16.62 2.60 -32.79
CA ALA A 361 -15.97 1.96 -33.93
C ALA A 361 -15.90 2.92 -35.11
N ARG A 362 -14.69 3.26 -35.56
CA ARG A 362 -14.49 3.99 -36.81
C ARG A 362 -14.83 3.06 -37.98
N THR A 363 -16.03 3.22 -38.54
CA THR A 363 -16.46 2.58 -39.79
C THR A 363 -15.71 3.18 -40.97
N GLY A 364 -14.45 2.76 -41.14
CA GLY A 364 -13.62 3.08 -42.30
C GLY A 364 -14.09 2.32 -43.54
N GLY A 365 -15.13 2.82 -44.20
CA GLY A 365 -15.61 2.27 -45.47
C GLY A 365 -14.59 2.46 -46.59
N THR A 366 -14.11 1.35 -47.15
CA THR A 366 -13.19 1.34 -48.29
C THR A 366 -13.88 1.86 -49.56
N MET A 367 -13.37 2.94 -50.16
CA MET A 367 -13.68 3.29 -51.55
C MET A 367 -12.39 3.63 -52.30
N THR A 368 -12.04 2.75 -53.23
CA THR A 368 -10.95 2.93 -54.19
C THR A 368 -11.40 3.81 -55.34
N GLY A 369 -10.61 4.84 -55.68
CA GLY A 369 -10.77 5.66 -56.89
C GLY A 369 -9.40 6.21 -57.31
N PRO A 370 -9.04 6.19 -58.61
CA PRO A 370 -7.66 6.42 -59.03
C PRO A 370 -7.25 7.91 -59.02
N ALA A 371 -5.96 8.15 -58.84
CA ALA A 371 -5.35 9.47 -58.88
C ALA A 371 -4.83 9.82 -60.28
N GLU A 372 -4.85 11.10 -60.64
CA GLU A 372 -3.86 11.75 -61.54
C GLU A 372 -3.87 13.29 -61.34
N PRO A 373 -2.85 14.05 -61.80
CA PRO A 373 -2.21 15.03 -60.91
C PRO A 373 -2.18 16.49 -61.41
N LYS A 374 -1.85 17.43 -60.51
CA LYS A 374 -1.10 18.66 -60.87
C LYS A 374 -0.53 19.44 -59.67
N ALA A 375 0.68 19.95 -59.86
CA ALA A 375 1.30 21.08 -59.17
C ALA A 375 1.85 22.03 -60.27
N PRO A 376 2.49 23.21 -60.00
CA PRO A 376 2.69 23.93 -58.73
C PRO A 376 2.44 25.48 -58.81
N ALA A 377 2.75 26.19 -57.70
CA ALA A 377 3.39 27.53 -57.61
C ALA A 377 2.62 28.90 -57.65
N LEU A 378 2.54 29.55 -56.46
CA LEU A 378 2.96 30.95 -56.12
C LEU A 378 2.18 32.19 -56.72
N PRO A 379 2.47 33.47 -56.36
CA PRO A 379 2.42 34.13 -55.01
C PRO A 379 1.83 35.59 -54.95
N PHE A 380 1.60 36.15 -53.74
CA PHE A 380 1.24 37.57 -53.39
C PHE A 380 -0.14 38.10 -53.91
N ARG A 381 -0.83 39.16 -53.40
CA ARG A 381 -0.61 40.24 -52.40
C ARG A 381 -2.00 40.69 -51.75
N PRO A 382 -2.28 41.88 -51.14
CA PRO A 382 -3.04 41.92 -49.87
C PRO A 382 -4.40 42.70 -49.81
N ALA A 383 -5.14 42.43 -48.72
CA ALA A 383 -6.02 43.33 -47.93
C ALA A 383 -7.15 44.18 -48.57
N SER A 384 -8.41 43.91 -48.18
CA SER A 384 -9.44 44.92 -47.85
C SER A 384 -10.64 44.30 -47.10
N SER A 385 -11.14 44.97 -46.05
CA SER A 385 -12.27 44.51 -45.20
C SER A 385 -13.65 44.64 -45.87
N PRO A 386 -14.62 43.73 -45.61
CA PRO A 386 -16.04 43.93 -45.92
C PRO A 386 -16.87 44.51 -44.74
N PRO A 387 -18.00 45.20 -45.01
CA PRO A 387 -18.91 45.78 -44.01
C PRO A 387 -19.98 44.79 -43.46
N PRO A 388 -20.76 45.13 -42.42
CA PRO A 388 -21.56 44.16 -41.66
C PRO A 388 -22.92 43.81 -42.29
N ALA A 389 -23.44 42.63 -41.96
CA ALA A 389 -24.74 42.11 -42.39
C ALA A 389 -25.77 42.00 -41.24
N ALA A 390 -27.06 42.04 -41.61
CA ALA A 390 -28.23 42.25 -40.76
C ALA A 390 -28.72 40.99 -39.99
N PRO A 391 -29.60 41.12 -38.97
CA PRO A 391 -29.96 40.02 -38.06
C PRO A 391 -31.01 39.03 -38.62
N PRO A 392 -31.09 37.79 -38.06
CA PRO A 392 -31.93 36.72 -38.57
C PRO A 392 -33.42 36.82 -38.18
N ARG A 393 -34.30 36.18 -38.98
CA ARG A 393 -35.74 35.99 -38.72
C ARG A 393 -36.04 34.63 -38.07
N PRO A 394 -37.13 34.48 -37.28
CA PRO A 394 -37.49 33.23 -36.59
C PRO A 394 -38.54 32.37 -37.30
N SER A 395 -38.67 31.10 -36.90
CA SER A 395 -39.75 30.14 -37.24
C SER A 395 -39.73 28.97 -36.21
N PRO A 396 -40.79 28.15 -36.04
CA PRO A 396 -42.03 28.52 -35.34
C PRO A 396 -42.40 27.55 -34.19
N ALA A 397 -43.50 27.83 -33.47
CA ALA A 397 -43.91 27.12 -32.25
C ALA A 397 -45.09 26.13 -32.45
N LEU A 398 -45.30 25.24 -31.46
CA LEU A 398 -46.49 24.41 -31.23
C LEU A 398 -46.70 24.19 -29.68
N PRO A 399 -47.91 23.88 -29.17
CA PRO A 399 -48.59 24.83 -28.25
C PRO A 399 -49.26 24.27 -26.96
N PHE A 400 -49.91 25.19 -26.21
CA PHE A 400 -50.74 25.03 -24.98
C PHE A 400 -49.94 24.72 -23.69
N GLY A 401 -50.21 25.27 -22.49
CA GLY A 401 -51.25 26.18 -21.96
C GLY A 401 -51.84 25.60 -20.66
N SER A 402 -52.03 26.28 -19.51
CA SER A 402 -51.91 27.70 -19.08
C SER A 402 -51.74 27.72 -17.52
N GLY A 403 -51.56 28.83 -16.77
CA GLY A 403 -51.54 30.27 -17.06
C GLY A 403 -51.28 31.16 -15.80
N THR A 404 -51.51 32.47 -15.95
CA THR A 404 -51.50 33.58 -14.94
C THR A 404 -50.19 33.89 -14.17
N VAL A 405 -49.44 35.01 -14.37
CA VAL A 405 -49.73 36.49 -14.31
C VAL A 405 -49.75 37.00 -12.84
N HIS A 406 -49.09 38.08 -12.37
CA HIS A 406 -48.18 39.15 -12.86
C HIS A 406 -47.60 39.92 -11.62
N VAL A 407 -46.65 40.88 -11.63
CA VAL A 407 -45.61 41.43 -12.56
C VAL A 407 -44.57 42.20 -11.70
N GLY A 408 -43.38 42.57 -12.22
CA GLY A 408 -42.51 43.57 -11.57
C GLY A 408 -41.02 43.55 -11.97
N ALA A 409 -40.57 44.52 -12.76
CA ALA A 409 -39.17 44.75 -13.18
C ALA A 409 -38.95 46.28 -13.34
N PRO A 410 -37.76 46.80 -13.74
CA PRO A 410 -36.42 46.21 -13.89
C PRO A 410 -35.28 47.05 -13.25
N ALA A 411 -34.05 46.51 -13.17
CA ALA A 411 -32.78 47.28 -13.27
C ALA A 411 -31.58 46.33 -13.49
N ALA A 412 -30.46 46.85 -14.02
CA ALA A 412 -29.41 46.03 -14.66
C ALA A 412 -28.07 45.94 -13.89
N ILE A 413 -27.42 44.78 -14.08
CA ILE A 413 -25.97 44.51 -14.21
C ILE A 413 -24.99 45.57 -13.66
N VAL A 414 -24.24 45.21 -12.61
CA VAL A 414 -22.88 45.71 -12.34
C VAL A 414 -21.99 44.55 -11.84
N ARG A 415 -20.75 44.46 -12.35
CA ARG A 415 -19.71 43.53 -11.88
C ARG A 415 -18.92 44.12 -10.70
N PRO A 416 -18.55 43.31 -9.70
CA PRO A 416 -17.26 43.43 -9.00
C PRO A 416 -16.42 42.14 -9.22
N ALA A 417 -15.12 42.17 -9.51
CA ALA A 417 -13.98 42.69 -8.71
C ALA A 417 -13.55 41.71 -7.58
N THR A 418 -12.28 41.29 -7.65
CA THR A 418 -11.63 40.34 -6.74
C THR A 418 -11.14 41.01 -5.45
N PRO A 419 -11.26 40.37 -4.26
CA PRO A 419 -10.56 40.80 -3.07
C PRO A 419 -9.51 39.77 -2.60
N PHE A 420 -8.25 40.00 -2.96
CA PHE A 420 -7.12 39.70 -2.05
C PHE A 420 -6.80 40.99 -1.30
N GLU A 421 -7.51 41.26 -0.21
CA GLU A 421 -7.14 42.34 0.71
C GLU A 421 -7.53 41.95 2.14
N ARG A 422 -6.66 42.27 3.10
CA ARG A 422 -6.69 41.76 4.48
C ARG A 422 -7.24 42.85 5.42
N PRO A 423 -8.45 42.73 5.99
CA PRO A 423 -8.98 43.75 6.88
C PRO A 423 -8.36 43.67 8.27
N SER A 424 -7.86 44.80 8.76
CA SER A 424 -7.59 45.05 10.18
C SER A 424 -8.83 45.59 10.89
N ALA A 425 -8.99 45.23 12.16
CA ALA A 425 -10.01 45.65 13.15
C ALA A 425 -11.27 44.75 13.31
N PRO A 426 -11.76 44.52 14.55
CA PRO A 426 -12.87 43.62 14.85
C PRO A 426 -14.26 44.32 14.85
N PRO A 427 -15.36 43.57 14.62
CA PRO A 427 -16.73 44.11 14.70
C PRO A 427 -17.27 44.23 16.14
N PRO A 428 -18.29 45.07 16.39
CA PRO A 428 -18.88 45.28 17.71
C PRO A 428 -19.81 44.14 18.17
N ARG A 429 -20.00 44.02 19.49
CA ARG A 429 -20.87 43.00 20.11
C ARG A 429 -22.36 43.39 20.04
N PRO A 430 -23.28 42.43 19.81
CA PRO A 430 -24.71 42.66 19.99
C PRO A 430 -25.09 42.73 21.48
N GLN A 431 -26.20 43.43 21.76
CA GLN A 431 -26.76 43.62 23.11
C GLN A 431 -27.61 42.42 23.53
N ALA A 432 -27.79 42.22 24.84
CA ALA A 432 -28.51 41.07 25.42
C ALA A 432 -29.96 41.40 25.77
N GLU A 433 -30.87 40.44 25.59
CA GLU A 433 -32.24 40.49 26.12
C GLU A 433 -32.30 40.05 27.60
N GLU A 434 -33.21 40.65 28.36
CA GLU A 434 -33.41 40.39 29.80
C GLU A 434 -34.46 39.31 30.07
N VAL A 435 -34.18 38.42 31.04
CA VAL A 435 -35.16 37.50 31.66
C VAL A 435 -34.87 37.44 33.18
N PRO A 436 -35.88 37.43 34.09
CA PRO A 436 -35.72 38.03 35.43
C PRO A 436 -35.18 37.13 36.56
N ARG A 437 -34.69 37.82 37.61
CA ARG A 437 -34.33 37.31 38.96
C ARG A 437 -35.60 37.11 39.82
N MET A 438 -35.69 36.40 40.96
CA MET A 438 -34.76 35.75 41.94
C MET A 438 -35.60 34.70 42.77
N PRO A 439 -35.12 33.95 43.82
CA PRO A 439 -34.23 34.33 44.93
C PRO A 439 -33.07 33.35 45.24
N ARG A 440 -32.33 33.66 46.33
CA ARG A 440 -30.98 33.14 46.68
C ARG A 440 -30.96 32.09 47.80
N ASN A 441 -29.78 31.44 47.92
CA ASN A 441 -29.12 30.74 49.05
C ASN A 441 -28.80 29.29 48.64
N VAL A 442 -27.61 28.70 48.81
CA VAL A 442 -26.33 28.97 49.52
C VAL A 442 -25.22 28.53 48.54
N GLY A 443 -23.99 29.04 48.40
CA GLY A 443 -23.07 29.76 49.28
C GLY A 443 -21.70 29.06 49.19
N LEU A 444 -20.82 29.49 48.28
CA LEU A 444 -19.42 29.06 48.16
C LEU A 444 -18.54 30.30 47.87
N PRO A 445 -17.44 30.53 48.60
CA PRO A 445 -16.50 31.60 48.29
C PRO A 445 -15.35 31.09 47.42
N PHE A 446 -15.00 31.83 46.36
CA PHE A 446 -13.71 32.52 46.23
C PHE A 446 -13.64 33.29 44.90
N VAL A 447 -13.09 34.50 44.96
CA VAL A 447 -12.82 35.43 43.84
C VAL A 447 -11.37 35.91 44.03
N PRO A 448 -10.58 36.16 42.96
CA PRO A 448 -9.12 36.10 43.04
C PRO A 448 -8.46 37.43 43.45
N ALA A 449 -7.16 37.35 43.76
CA ALA A 449 -6.26 38.50 43.90
C ALA A 449 -5.03 38.33 42.99
N GLU A 450 -4.54 39.43 42.47
CA GLU A 450 -3.50 39.52 41.44
C GLU A 450 -2.13 39.91 42.03
N ALA A 451 -1.05 39.50 41.35
CA ALA A 451 0.34 40.00 41.45
C ALA A 451 1.09 39.95 42.80
N ALA A 452 2.06 39.02 42.88
CA ALA A 452 3.33 39.23 43.58
C ALA A 452 4.47 38.44 42.87
N ALA A 453 5.67 39.02 42.80
CA ALA A 453 6.83 38.43 42.12
C ALA A 453 7.52 37.32 42.97
N PRO A 454 8.22 36.35 42.34
CA PRO A 454 8.91 35.29 43.07
C PRO A 454 10.24 35.77 43.69
N PRO A 455 10.61 35.34 44.91
CA PRO A 455 11.92 35.58 45.49
C PRO A 455 13.00 34.66 44.90
N SER A 456 14.24 35.14 44.89
CA SER A 456 15.43 34.44 44.39
C SER A 456 15.97 33.38 45.36
N SER A 457 16.32 32.20 44.83
CA SER A 457 17.01 31.14 45.59
C SER A 457 18.51 31.45 45.77
N PRO A 458 19.11 31.11 46.94
CA PRO A 458 20.54 31.26 47.19
C PRO A 458 21.39 30.11 46.60
N ALA A 459 22.68 30.38 46.38
CA ALA A 459 23.66 29.44 45.82
C ALA A 459 24.20 28.41 46.85
N PRO A 460 24.66 27.21 46.40
CA PRO A 460 25.29 26.22 47.28
C PRO A 460 26.76 26.55 47.58
N ALA A 461 27.22 26.18 48.78
CA ALA A 461 28.58 26.42 49.28
C ALA A 461 29.50 25.18 49.18
N SER A 462 30.81 25.45 49.16
CA SER A 462 31.94 24.52 48.96
C SER A 462 31.97 23.28 49.86
N ALA A 463 32.43 22.15 49.30
CA ALA A 463 32.89 20.98 50.04
C ALA A 463 34.41 21.08 50.38
N PRO A 464 34.92 20.35 51.39
CA PRO A 464 36.34 20.33 51.77
C PRO A 464 37.19 19.27 51.01
N PRO A 465 38.54 19.37 51.02
CA PRO A 465 39.43 18.54 50.21
C PRO A 465 39.80 17.17 50.83
N PRO A 466 40.33 16.22 50.04
CA PRO A 466 40.72 14.88 50.49
C PRO A 466 42.12 14.83 51.11
N ALA A 467 42.34 13.86 52.01
CA ALA A 467 43.63 13.58 52.64
C ALA A 467 44.34 12.34 52.04
N SER A 468 45.66 12.44 51.98
CA SER A 468 46.66 11.60 51.32
C SER A 468 46.77 10.11 51.72
N VAL A 469 47.25 9.31 50.76
CA VAL A 469 47.69 7.91 50.87
C VAL A 469 49.22 7.84 51.08
N PRO A 470 49.77 6.81 51.75
CA PRO A 470 51.18 6.41 51.63
C PRO A 470 51.38 5.16 50.73
N ALA A 471 52.42 5.19 49.89
CA ALA A 471 52.91 4.05 49.10
C ALA A 471 53.94 3.21 49.92
N THR A 472 54.62 2.15 49.48
CA THR A 472 54.88 1.51 48.15
C THR A 472 55.28 0.04 48.39
N ASP A 473 55.08 -0.87 47.43
CA ASP A 473 56.13 -1.78 46.87
C ASP A 473 55.58 -3.02 46.13
N ALA A 474 56.37 -3.45 45.14
CA ALA A 474 56.31 -4.75 44.46
C ALA A 474 57.78 -5.28 44.41
N PRO A 475 58.06 -6.60 44.32
CA PRO A 475 57.80 -7.36 43.09
C PRO A 475 57.43 -8.86 43.24
N VAL A 476 57.16 -9.49 42.08
CA VAL A 476 56.87 -10.92 41.81
C VAL A 476 58.04 -11.88 42.17
N PRO A 477 57.83 -13.21 42.44
CA PRO A 477 57.62 -14.20 41.35
C PRO A 477 56.88 -15.55 41.65
N PHE A 478 56.46 -16.22 40.55
CA PHE A 478 56.34 -17.69 40.27
C PHE A 478 55.99 -18.78 41.33
N SER A 479 54.81 -19.42 41.13
CA SER A 479 54.60 -20.83 40.70
C SER A 479 54.53 -22.08 41.64
N VAL A 480 53.72 -23.05 41.17
CA VAL A 480 53.55 -24.53 41.39
C VAL A 480 53.12 -25.19 42.73
N MET A 481 52.15 -26.13 42.58
CA MET A 481 51.92 -27.41 43.31
C MET A 481 51.48 -27.35 44.80
N ASP A 482 50.72 -28.31 45.38
CA ASP A 482 50.03 -29.48 44.82
C ASP A 482 48.78 -29.93 45.61
N ALA A 483 48.03 -30.84 44.99
CA ALA A 483 46.74 -31.45 45.34
C ALA A 483 46.54 -32.18 46.70
N VAL A 484 45.25 -32.36 47.08
CA VAL A 484 44.72 -33.54 47.80
C VAL A 484 43.37 -33.97 47.20
N LYS A 485 43.22 -35.27 46.86
CA LYS A 485 41.96 -35.96 46.48
C LYS A 485 41.41 -36.78 47.67
N PRO A 486 40.11 -37.15 47.66
CA PRO A 486 39.73 -38.51 47.22
C PRO A 486 38.50 -38.49 46.28
N ALA A 487 38.47 -39.20 45.13
CA ALA A 487 38.35 -40.65 44.94
C ALA A 487 36.97 -41.21 45.41
N LEU A 488 35.92 -41.25 44.57
CA LEU A 488 35.61 -42.18 43.45
C LEU A 488 34.90 -43.49 43.85
N VAL A 489 33.62 -43.59 43.46
CA VAL A 489 32.97 -44.83 43.03
C VAL A 489 32.37 -44.56 41.63
N ALA A 490 32.60 -45.49 40.71
CA ALA A 490 32.20 -45.51 39.30
C ALA A 490 31.17 -46.65 39.08
N LEU A 491 30.38 -46.79 38.02
CA LEU A 491 30.05 -46.05 36.78
C LEU A 491 28.68 -46.63 36.28
N PRO A 492 27.99 -46.05 35.27
CA PRO A 492 28.23 -46.48 33.88
C PRO A 492 28.42 -45.32 32.91
N THR A 493 29.29 -45.53 31.92
CA THR A 493 29.64 -44.58 30.87
C THR A 493 28.54 -44.49 29.82
N ILE A 494 28.05 -43.29 29.53
CA ILE A 494 27.31 -42.99 28.29
C ILE A 494 28.36 -42.61 27.23
N PRO A 495 28.28 -43.10 25.98
CA PRO A 495 29.29 -42.81 24.96
C PRO A 495 29.46 -41.31 24.72
N LEU A 496 30.70 -40.86 24.49
CA LEU A 496 30.93 -39.54 23.90
C LEU A 496 30.24 -39.49 22.53
N GLU A 497 29.53 -38.39 22.26
CA GLU A 497 29.19 -38.01 20.90
C GLU A 497 30.49 -37.84 20.10
N PRO A 498 30.54 -38.27 18.83
CA PRO A 498 31.75 -38.17 18.02
C PRO A 498 32.11 -36.70 17.79
N GLU A 499 33.40 -36.38 17.75
CA GLU A 499 33.85 -35.09 17.22
C GLU A 499 33.28 -34.86 15.81
N PRO A 500 32.89 -33.63 15.47
CA PRO A 500 32.43 -33.32 14.13
C PRO A 500 33.56 -33.61 13.14
N ALA A 501 33.33 -34.56 12.24
CA ALA A 501 34.26 -34.87 11.16
C ALA A 501 34.56 -33.62 10.33
N GLU A 502 35.81 -33.49 9.86
CA GLU A 502 36.17 -32.47 8.89
C GLU A 502 35.21 -32.56 7.68
N PRO A 503 34.69 -31.43 7.18
CA PRO A 503 33.65 -31.45 6.15
C PRO A 503 34.19 -32.06 4.87
N GLU A 504 33.64 -33.19 4.46
CA GLU A 504 33.92 -33.79 3.16
C GLU A 504 33.66 -32.77 2.05
N SER A 505 34.64 -32.60 1.17
CA SER A 505 34.65 -31.60 0.10
C SER A 505 33.57 -31.90 -0.94
N GLY A 506 32.36 -31.34 -0.76
CA GLY A 506 31.24 -31.57 -1.67
C GLY A 506 30.04 -30.60 -1.58
N GLU A 507 29.90 -29.78 -0.52
CA GLU A 507 28.85 -28.76 -0.50
C GLU A 507 29.24 -27.54 -1.36
N PRO A 508 28.31 -26.96 -2.16
CA PRO A 508 28.53 -25.66 -2.75
C PRO A 508 28.58 -24.61 -1.63
N GLY A 509 29.75 -23.99 -1.45
CA GLY A 509 29.93 -22.92 -0.48
C GLY A 509 28.92 -21.79 -0.68
N LEU A 510 28.48 -21.18 0.42
CA LEU A 510 27.53 -20.07 0.38
C LEU A 510 28.03 -18.96 -0.56
N PRO A 511 27.14 -18.38 -1.39
CA PRO A 511 27.54 -17.32 -2.31
C PRO A 511 28.06 -16.11 -1.53
N GLY A 512 28.94 -15.31 -2.16
CA GLY A 512 29.52 -14.11 -1.52
C GLY A 512 28.50 -13.08 -1.04
N SER A 513 27.27 -13.12 -1.56
CA SER A 513 26.11 -12.37 -1.08
C SER A 513 25.74 -12.68 0.39
N ALA A 514 26.13 -13.83 0.94
CA ALA A 514 25.95 -14.16 2.37
C ALA A 514 26.69 -13.18 3.31
N LEU A 515 27.80 -12.58 2.86
CA LEU A 515 28.56 -11.60 3.63
C LEU A 515 27.84 -10.25 3.78
N LEU A 516 26.74 -10.03 3.04
CA LEU A 516 25.89 -8.83 3.14
C LEU A 516 24.78 -8.97 4.20
N LEU A 517 24.66 -10.12 4.85
CA LEU A 517 23.64 -10.35 5.88
C LEU A 517 24.09 -9.75 7.23
N PRO A 518 23.22 -9.05 7.97
CA PRO A 518 23.55 -8.48 9.28
C PRO A 518 23.71 -9.54 10.38
N LEU A 519 23.28 -10.78 10.14
CA LEU A 519 23.63 -11.98 10.91
C LEU A 519 24.04 -13.11 9.96
N PRO A 520 24.90 -14.05 10.39
CA PRO A 520 25.14 -15.29 9.65
C PRO A 520 23.83 -15.99 9.31
N LEU A 521 23.72 -16.52 8.08
CA LEU A 521 22.47 -17.08 7.54
C LEU A 521 21.90 -18.19 8.43
N GLU A 522 22.77 -18.99 9.03
CA GLU A 522 22.46 -20.08 9.95
C GLU A 522 21.76 -19.55 11.20
N LYS A 523 22.30 -18.47 11.77
CA LYS A 523 21.76 -17.83 12.97
C LYS A 523 20.43 -17.12 12.65
N TYR A 524 20.35 -16.42 11.52
CA TYR A 524 19.11 -15.78 11.08
C TYR A 524 17.98 -16.79 10.84
N ALA A 525 18.22 -17.81 10.01
CA ALA A 525 17.22 -18.83 9.69
C ALA A 525 16.78 -19.63 10.93
N SER A 526 17.70 -19.91 11.85
CA SER A 526 17.40 -20.61 13.10
C SER A 526 16.51 -19.78 14.04
N ILE A 527 16.83 -18.49 14.23
CA ILE A 527 16.00 -17.59 15.06
C ILE A 527 14.63 -17.36 14.43
N ALA A 528 14.57 -17.14 13.11
CA ALA A 528 13.32 -16.98 12.37
C ALA A 528 12.39 -18.20 12.54
N ALA A 529 12.94 -19.42 12.44
CA ALA A 529 12.19 -20.65 12.68
C ALA A 529 11.72 -20.77 14.13
N GLU A 530 12.53 -20.39 15.13
CA GLU A 530 12.14 -20.38 16.55
C GLU A 530 10.95 -19.45 16.81
N ILE A 531 11.04 -18.18 16.40
CA ILE A 531 9.99 -17.18 16.68
C ILE A 531 8.71 -17.38 15.89
N ALA A 532 8.74 -18.14 14.79
CA ALA A 532 7.56 -18.47 14.00
C ALA A 532 6.56 -19.39 14.72
N GLY A 533 6.93 -20.01 15.84
CA GLY A 533 6.06 -20.94 16.56
C GLY A 533 4.80 -20.26 17.14
N PRO A 534 3.60 -20.87 17.01
CA PRO A 534 2.33 -20.22 17.37
C PRO A 534 2.13 -19.98 18.88
N THR A 535 2.98 -20.55 19.73
CA THR A 535 2.95 -20.43 21.20
C THR A 535 4.21 -19.79 21.78
N VAL A 536 5.06 -19.18 20.93
CA VAL A 536 6.37 -18.67 21.33
C VAL A 536 6.28 -17.20 21.76
N ASP A 537 6.81 -16.90 22.95
CA ASP A 537 7.09 -15.51 23.34
C ASP A 537 8.31 -15.02 22.54
N VAL A 538 8.03 -14.21 21.52
CA VAL A 538 9.03 -13.64 20.60
C VAL A 538 10.06 -12.82 21.38
N GLY A 539 9.62 -11.97 22.32
CA GLY A 539 10.51 -11.11 23.10
C GLY A 539 11.45 -11.90 24.01
N VAL A 540 10.99 -12.97 24.67
CA VAL A 540 11.85 -13.87 25.47
C VAL A 540 12.84 -14.60 24.57
N THR A 541 12.39 -15.09 23.41
CA THR A 541 13.21 -15.85 22.47
C THR A 541 14.32 -14.97 21.86
N LEU A 542 14.00 -13.76 21.43
CA LEU A 542 14.99 -12.78 20.94
C LEU A 542 16.01 -12.40 22.02
N ARG A 543 15.56 -12.17 23.27
CA ARG A 543 16.47 -11.88 24.40
C ARG A 543 17.46 -13.00 24.67
N ARG A 544 17.07 -14.28 24.50
CA ARG A 544 17.99 -15.43 24.60
C ARG A 544 19.12 -15.38 23.55
N HIS A 545 18.86 -14.77 22.39
CA HIS A 545 19.85 -14.59 21.32
C HIS A 545 20.63 -13.27 21.39
N GLY A 546 20.40 -12.47 22.44
CA GLY A 546 21.01 -11.14 22.64
C GLY A 546 20.36 -10.02 21.82
N LEU A 547 19.13 -10.23 21.34
CA LEU A 547 18.39 -9.31 20.49
C LEU A 547 17.15 -8.74 21.20
N ASP A 548 16.70 -7.59 20.72
CA ASP A 548 15.39 -7.03 21.01
C ASP A 548 14.56 -6.99 19.72
N GLU A 549 13.25 -6.68 19.85
CA GLU A 549 12.31 -6.69 18.73
C GLU A 549 12.66 -5.65 17.65
N GLU A 550 13.26 -4.52 18.02
CA GLU A 550 13.66 -3.45 17.09
C GLU A 550 14.87 -3.85 16.25
N LYS A 551 15.93 -4.38 16.89
CA LYS A 551 17.08 -4.96 16.20
C LYS A 551 16.68 -6.14 15.33
N TRP A 552 15.79 -7.02 15.82
CA TRP A 552 15.30 -8.14 15.02
C TRP A 552 14.55 -7.67 13.77
N ALA A 553 13.64 -6.70 13.88
CA ALA A 553 12.91 -6.17 12.73
C ALA A 553 13.84 -5.55 11.67
N HIS A 554 14.92 -4.88 12.11
CA HIS A 554 15.95 -4.36 11.21
C HIS A 554 16.75 -5.50 10.51
N ILE A 555 17.22 -6.48 11.29
CA ILE A 555 17.92 -7.68 10.79
C ILE A 555 17.06 -8.47 9.80
N GLU A 556 15.77 -8.65 10.10
CA GLU A 556 14.80 -9.35 9.27
C GLU A 556 14.55 -8.62 7.95
N ALA A 557 14.39 -7.29 7.98
CA ALA A 557 14.20 -6.48 6.79
C ALA A 557 15.42 -6.52 5.85
N GLU A 558 16.63 -6.36 6.39
CA GLU A 558 17.88 -6.41 5.59
C GLU A 558 18.17 -7.82 5.08
N SER A 559 18.06 -8.85 5.93
CA SER A 559 18.28 -10.24 5.53
C SER A 559 17.30 -10.69 4.45
N THR A 560 16.02 -10.28 4.57
CA THR A 560 15.01 -10.54 3.54
C THR A 560 15.33 -9.83 2.23
N ALA A 561 15.81 -8.58 2.27
CA ALA A 561 16.21 -7.86 1.07
C ALA A 561 17.41 -8.50 0.35
N VAL A 562 18.43 -8.95 1.11
CA VAL A 562 19.60 -9.64 0.55
C VAL A 562 19.22 -10.98 -0.09
N ILE A 563 18.43 -11.81 0.61
CA ILE A 563 17.96 -13.11 0.10
C ILE A 563 17.05 -12.93 -1.13
N ALA A 564 16.16 -11.93 -1.11
CA ALA A 564 15.30 -11.63 -2.26
C ALA A 564 16.11 -11.12 -3.47
N GLY A 565 17.15 -10.30 -3.24
CA GLY A 565 18.05 -9.84 -4.29
C GLY A 565 18.85 -10.99 -4.94
N ASP A 566 19.27 -11.97 -4.15
CA ASP A 566 19.94 -13.20 -4.62
C ASP A 566 19.03 -14.06 -5.52
N ALA A 567 17.76 -14.22 -5.13
CA ALA A 567 16.76 -14.85 -5.99
C ALA A 567 16.47 -14.05 -7.27
N ALA A 568 16.41 -12.72 -7.19
CA ALA A 568 16.13 -11.84 -8.33
C ALA A 568 17.26 -11.82 -9.37
N ARG A 569 18.52 -12.04 -8.97
CA ARG A 569 19.67 -12.22 -9.88
C ARG A 569 19.71 -13.60 -10.54
N GLY A 570 18.80 -14.51 -10.18
CA GLY A 570 18.77 -15.89 -10.68
C GLY A 570 19.78 -16.83 -9.99
N GLU A 571 20.46 -16.36 -8.94
CA GLU A 571 21.44 -17.15 -8.18
C GLU A 571 20.72 -18.07 -7.19
N GLY A 572 19.75 -17.54 -6.43
CA GLY A 572 18.79 -18.27 -5.60
C GLY A 572 19.35 -19.12 -4.45
N ALA A 573 20.68 -19.25 -4.36
CA ALA A 573 21.38 -20.13 -3.43
C ALA A 573 21.20 -19.70 -1.97
N LEU A 574 21.11 -18.40 -1.68
CA LEU A 574 20.77 -17.94 -0.33
C LEU A 574 19.35 -18.36 0.09
N LEU A 575 18.39 -18.36 -0.83
CA LEU A 575 17.02 -18.77 -0.54
C LEU A 575 16.90 -20.28 -0.34
N GLU A 576 17.63 -21.08 -1.12
CA GLU A 576 17.70 -22.54 -0.91
C GLU A 576 18.42 -22.89 0.41
N ALA A 577 19.53 -22.23 0.73
CA ALA A 577 20.23 -22.40 2.00
C ALA A 577 19.38 -21.97 3.20
N PHE A 578 18.71 -20.81 3.12
CA PHE A 578 17.76 -20.35 4.12
C PHE A 578 16.66 -21.40 4.37
N ASP A 579 15.96 -21.82 3.32
CA ASP A 579 14.87 -22.79 3.44
C ASP A 579 15.36 -24.13 4.04
N ARG A 580 16.56 -24.59 3.65
CA ARG A 580 17.20 -25.81 4.16
C ARG A 580 17.44 -25.74 5.66
N ILE A 581 18.06 -24.66 6.13
CA ILE A 581 18.39 -24.46 7.56
C ILE A 581 17.11 -24.23 8.38
N TYR A 582 16.17 -23.45 7.85
CA TYR A 582 14.89 -23.15 8.48
C TYR A 582 14.08 -24.44 8.72
N VAL A 583 13.95 -25.30 7.71
CA VAL A 583 13.22 -26.58 7.83
C VAL A 583 13.93 -27.53 8.78
N ALA A 584 15.26 -27.67 8.70
CA ALA A 584 16.03 -28.48 9.67
C ALA A 584 15.84 -27.98 11.12
N ARG A 585 15.69 -26.65 11.33
CA ARG A 585 15.39 -26.09 12.65
C ARG A 585 13.96 -26.38 13.10
N LEU A 586 12.96 -26.37 12.20
CA LEU A 586 11.60 -26.81 12.53
C LEU A 586 11.58 -28.27 12.98
N GLU A 587 12.27 -29.15 12.25
CA GLU A 587 12.38 -30.58 12.58
C GLU A 587 13.04 -30.79 13.95
N ALA A 588 14.14 -30.09 14.25
CA ALA A 588 14.79 -30.11 15.56
C ALA A 588 13.94 -29.53 16.70
N LEU A 589 12.92 -28.72 16.39
CA LEU A 589 11.95 -28.18 17.35
C LEU A 589 10.67 -29.04 17.43
N GLY A 590 10.68 -30.25 16.86
CA GLY A 590 9.54 -31.18 16.87
C GLY A 590 8.39 -30.81 15.94
N ARG A 591 8.55 -29.78 15.09
CA ARG A 591 7.56 -29.29 14.12
C ARG A 591 7.76 -29.92 12.74
N THR A 592 7.92 -31.24 12.72
CA THR A 592 8.11 -32.04 11.49
C THR A 592 6.82 -32.08 10.67
N VAL A 593 6.91 -31.85 9.36
CA VAL A 593 5.77 -32.00 8.43
C VAL A 593 6.05 -33.16 7.48
N ASP A 594 5.21 -34.19 7.54
CA ASP A 594 5.26 -35.35 6.65
C ASP A 594 4.52 -35.07 5.32
N VAL A 595 4.55 -36.04 4.40
CA VAL A 595 3.88 -35.93 3.09
C VAL A 595 2.38 -35.66 3.26
N ARG A 596 1.75 -36.30 4.24
CA ARG A 596 0.33 -36.09 4.55
C ARG A 596 0.07 -34.72 5.15
N GLY A 597 0.88 -34.24 6.09
CA GLY A 597 0.81 -32.88 6.63
C GLY A 597 0.96 -31.82 5.53
N HIS A 598 1.86 -32.03 4.57
CA HIS A 598 2.01 -31.11 3.44
C HIS A 598 0.81 -31.13 2.48
N ALA A 599 0.21 -32.30 2.24
CA ALA A 599 -1.05 -32.42 1.51
C ALA A 599 -2.21 -31.71 2.24
N ARG A 600 -2.34 -31.90 3.56
CA ARG A 600 -3.34 -31.22 4.42
C ARG A 600 -3.20 -29.71 4.35
N LEU A 601 -1.98 -29.17 4.47
CA LEU A 601 -1.71 -27.73 4.32
C LEU A 601 -2.15 -27.20 2.94
N SER A 602 -1.85 -27.96 1.88
CA SER A 602 -2.18 -27.58 0.50
C SER A 602 -3.68 -27.57 0.23
N VAL A 603 -4.43 -28.55 0.76
CA VAL A 603 -5.90 -28.61 0.66
C VAL A 603 -6.56 -27.57 1.56
N ALA A 604 -6.07 -27.39 2.79
CA ALA A 604 -6.59 -26.39 3.72
C ALA A 604 -6.42 -24.95 3.20
N ALA A 605 -5.32 -24.66 2.48
CA ALA A 605 -5.14 -23.40 1.78
C ALA A 605 -6.21 -23.17 0.70
N ALA A 606 -6.48 -24.17 -0.15
CA ALA A 606 -7.50 -24.08 -1.19
C ALA A 606 -8.94 -23.95 -0.64
N HIS A 607 -9.21 -24.49 0.55
CA HIS A 607 -10.54 -24.47 1.17
C HIS A 607 -10.71 -23.37 2.25
N GLY A 608 -9.77 -22.42 2.37
CA GLY A 608 -9.85 -21.32 3.34
C GLY A 608 -9.65 -21.73 4.81
N LYS A 609 -9.26 -22.97 5.09
CA LYS A 609 -9.06 -23.54 6.44
C LYS A 609 -7.60 -23.54 6.91
N LEU A 610 -6.70 -22.84 6.21
CA LEU A 610 -5.26 -22.86 6.48
C LEU A 610 -4.91 -22.53 7.94
N SER A 611 -5.56 -21.53 8.54
CA SER A 611 -5.32 -21.13 9.94
C SER A 611 -5.57 -22.28 10.93
N GLN A 612 -6.63 -23.08 10.71
CA GLN A 612 -6.93 -24.25 11.55
C GLN A 612 -5.89 -25.36 11.35
N CYS A 613 -5.57 -25.68 10.09
CA CYS A 613 -4.58 -26.72 9.77
C CYS A 613 -3.18 -26.40 10.31
N LEU A 614 -2.79 -25.12 10.34
CA LEU A 614 -1.53 -24.69 10.94
C LEU A 614 -1.51 -24.89 12.45
N ALA A 615 -2.59 -24.51 13.15
CA ALA A 615 -2.72 -24.72 14.59
C ALA A 615 -2.68 -26.22 14.96
N GLU A 616 -3.36 -27.08 14.20
CA GLU A 616 -3.34 -28.55 14.39
C GLU A 616 -1.96 -29.18 14.15
N LEU A 617 -1.12 -28.57 13.32
CA LEU A 617 0.25 -29.03 13.04
C LEU A 617 1.31 -28.32 13.91
N GLY A 618 0.93 -27.41 14.80
CA GLY A 618 1.84 -26.63 15.64
C GLY A 618 2.73 -25.64 14.85
N LEU A 619 2.29 -25.23 13.66
CA LEU A 619 3.05 -24.39 12.72
C LEU A 619 2.60 -22.93 12.74
N GLY A 620 3.53 -22.02 12.46
CA GLY A 620 3.24 -20.63 12.15
C GLY A 620 2.89 -20.41 10.68
N ARG A 621 2.28 -19.25 10.37
CA ARG A 621 2.04 -18.86 8.96
C ARG A 621 3.35 -18.66 8.18
N ALA A 622 4.43 -18.26 8.86
CA ALA A 622 5.76 -18.08 8.26
C ALA A 622 6.35 -19.42 7.74
N ASP A 623 6.03 -20.54 8.40
CA ASP A 623 6.57 -21.87 8.07
C ASP A 623 6.10 -22.37 6.68
N VAL A 624 4.94 -21.89 6.19
CA VAL A 624 4.28 -22.37 4.97
C VAL A 624 5.16 -22.23 3.73
N LEU A 625 5.83 -21.08 3.55
CA LEU A 625 6.61 -20.82 2.32
C LEU A 625 7.93 -21.61 2.27
N PRO A 626 8.77 -21.63 3.33
CA PRO A 626 9.94 -22.49 3.39
C PRO A 626 9.58 -23.98 3.21
N LEU A 627 8.55 -24.47 3.92
CA LEU A 627 8.09 -25.85 3.78
C LEU A 627 7.64 -26.16 2.35
N ARG A 628 6.84 -25.29 1.71
CA ARG A 628 6.38 -25.49 0.32
C ARG A 628 7.52 -25.50 -0.68
N ARG A 629 8.51 -24.60 -0.55
CA ARG A 629 9.70 -24.59 -1.42
C ARG A 629 10.58 -25.83 -1.21
N ALA A 630 10.79 -26.24 0.04
CA ALA A 630 11.55 -27.44 0.37
C ALA A 630 10.86 -28.72 -0.16
N PHE A 631 9.55 -28.89 0.05
CA PHE A 631 8.77 -30.01 -0.50
C PHE A 631 8.76 -30.02 -2.03
N SER A 632 8.64 -28.85 -2.68
CA SER A 632 8.72 -28.75 -4.14
C SER A 632 10.09 -29.19 -4.66
N ARG A 633 11.20 -28.81 -4.00
CA ARG A 633 12.55 -29.26 -4.39
C ARG A 633 12.76 -30.76 -4.13
N ARG A 634 12.22 -31.31 -3.04
CA ARG A 634 12.26 -32.75 -2.75
C ARG A 634 11.51 -33.55 -3.83
N THR A 635 10.28 -33.18 -4.16
CA THR A 635 9.46 -33.86 -5.18
C THR A 635 9.95 -33.66 -6.61
N ALA A 636 10.73 -32.61 -6.89
CA ALA A 636 11.43 -32.46 -8.17
C ALA A 636 12.64 -33.40 -8.30
N LYS A 637 13.28 -33.78 -7.18
CA LYS A 637 14.41 -34.74 -7.14
C LYS A 637 13.95 -36.20 -7.00
N ASP A 638 12.76 -36.43 -6.43
CA ASP A 638 12.18 -37.77 -6.19
C ASP A 638 10.77 -37.92 -6.82
N PRO A 639 10.65 -38.61 -7.97
CA PRO A 639 9.38 -38.90 -8.61
C PRO A 639 8.44 -39.82 -7.81
N ALA A 640 8.95 -40.66 -6.91
CA ALA A 640 8.13 -41.54 -6.07
C ALA A 640 7.44 -40.71 -4.97
N LEU A 641 8.19 -39.82 -4.31
CA LEU A 641 7.64 -38.84 -3.36
C LEU A 641 6.58 -37.93 -4.01
N LEU A 642 6.76 -37.56 -5.28
CA LEU A 642 5.76 -36.80 -6.04
C LEU A 642 4.46 -37.60 -6.27
N ALA A 643 4.56 -38.92 -6.50
CA ALA A 643 3.39 -39.77 -6.64
C ALA A 643 2.66 -39.96 -5.31
N GLU A 644 3.40 -40.16 -4.22
CA GLU A 644 2.86 -40.25 -2.85
C GLU A 644 2.12 -38.95 -2.46
N LEU A 645 2.74 -37.78 -2.70
CA LEU A 645 2.12 -36.48 -2.40
C LEU A 645 0.81 -36.26 -3.19
N ARG A 646 0.74 -36.72 -4.45
CA ARG A 646 -0.50 -36.66 -5.25
C ARG A 646 -1.59 -37.52 -4.63
N ALA A 647 -1.29 -38.77 -4.28
CA ALA A 647 -2.23 -39.68 -3.63
C ALA A 647 -2.72 -39.13 -2.28
N ALA A 648 -1.81 -38.59 -1.46
CA ALA A 648 -2.16 -37.93 -0.20
C ALA A 648 -3.05 -36.69 -0.41
N THR A 649 -2.77 -35.88 -1.43
CA THR A 649 -3.58 -34.69 -1.77
C THR A 649 -4.99 -35.06 -2.26
N GLU A 650 -5.13 -36.14 -3.03
CA GLU A 650 -6.43 -36.65 -3.45
C GLU A 650 -7.23 -37.22 -2.27
N ALA A 651 -6.57 -37.97 -1.37
CA ALA A 651 -7.20 -38.49 -0.15
C ALA A 651 -7.68 -37.36 0.79
N GLU A 652 -6.89 -36.31 1.01
CA GLU A 652 -7.28 -35.18 1.86
C GLU A 652 -8.38 -34.31 1.21
N ARG A 653 -8.42 -34.19 -0.12
CA ARG A 653 -9.56 -33.58 -0.84
C ARG A 653 -10.86 -34.38 -0.68
N ALA A 654 -10.77 -35.71 -0.66
CA ALA A 654 -11.92 -36.57 -0.41
C ALA A 654 -12.40 -36.50 1.05
N ALA A 655 -11.47 -36.34 2.00
CA ALA A 655 -11.77 -36.25 3.44
C ALA A 655 -12.33 -34.88 3.87
N SER A 656 -11.88 -33.77 3.26
CA SER A 656 -12.44 -32.43 3.49
C SER A 656 -13.05 -31.88 2.20
N PRO A 657 -14.32 -32.20 1.88
CA PRO A 657 -15.00 -31.59 0.74
C PRO A 657 -15.04 -30.05 0.84
N PRO A 658 -15.12 -29.34 -0.30
CA PRO A 658 -15.26 -27.88 -0.32
C PRO A 658 -16.59 -27.46 0.36
N PRO A 659 -16.67 -26.26 0.94
CA PRO A 659 -17.89 -25.78 1.59
C PRO A 659 -19.07 -25.75 0.61
N GLU A 660 -20.19 -26.36 0.98
CA GLU A 660 -21.38 -26.39 0.12
C GLU A 660 -22.02 -25.00 0.02
N GLY A 661 -21.80 -24.35 -1.13
CA GLY A 661 -22.24 -22.97 -1.38
C GLY A 661 -22.12 -22.58 -2.85
N GLY A 662 -22.64 -23.39 -3.76
CA GLY A 662 -22.65 -23.08 -5.21
C GLY A 662 -22.87 -24.31 -6.09
N LEU A 663 -24.03 -24.38 -6.74
CA LEU A 663 -24.43 -25.50 -7.61
C LEU A 663 -23.62 -25.57 -8.92
N PHE A 664 -22.41 -26.13 -8.87
CA PHE A 664 -21.72 -26.64 -10.06
C PHE A 664 -21.98 -28.13 -10.25
N ARG A 665 -23.05 -28.46 -10.99
CA ARG A 665 -23.10 -29.74 -11.70
C ARG A 665 -22.06 -29.70 -12.81
N THR A 666 -20.97 -30.45 -12.65
CA THR A 666 -20.02 -30.71 -13.74
C THR A 666 -20.74 -31.38 -14.91
N PRO A 667 -20.57 -30.91 -16.16
CA PRO A 667 -21.16 -31.57 -17.31
C PRO A 667 -20.46 -32.93 -17.52
N ARG A 668 -21.24 -34.01 -17.55
CA ARG A 668 -20.74 -35.33 -17.96
C ARG A 668 -20.18 -35.23 -19.38
N ARG A 669 -18.90 -35.54 -19.56
CA ARG A 669 -18.32 -35.82 -20.89
C ARG A 669 -19.08 -36.97 -21.55
N VAL A 670 -19.94 -36.66 -22.51
CA VAL A 670 -20.42 -37.65 -23.48
C VAL A 670 -19.26 -37.96 -24.41
N LYS A 671 -18.85 -39.23 -24.49
CA LYS A 671 -17.91 -39.70 -25.52
C LYS A 671 -18.67 -39.89 -26.82
N THR A 672 -18.27 -39.21 -27.89
CA THR A 672 -18.71 -39.48 -29.26
C THR A 672 -17.51 -39.81 -30.15
N ASN A 673 -17.14 -41.09 -30.15
CA ASN A 673 -16.73 -41.84 -31.35
C ASN A 673 -17.99 -42.68 -31.72
N GLU A 674 -18.34 -42.99 -32.98
CA GLU A 674 -17.57 -43.01 -34.23
C GLU A 674 -18.51 -42.84 -35.46
N PRO A 675 -18.21 -43.28 -36.72
CA PRO A 675 -17.95 -42.38 -37.84
C PRO A 675 -19.09 -42.24 -38.89
N ARG A 676 -18.79 -41.51 -39.96
CA ARG A 676 -19.63 -41.30 -41.17
C ARG A 676 -20.08 -42.60 -41.85
N GLY A 677 -21.30 -42.60 -42.38
CA GLY A 677 -21.77 -43.53 -43.40
C GLY A 677 -23.04 -43.01 -44.08
N ALA A 678 -23.02 -42.96 -45.42
CA ALA A 678 -24.04 -42.42 -46.34
C ALA A 678 -24.30 -40.91 -46.26
#